data_AF-A0A941J0R4-F1
#
_entry.id   AF-A0A941J0R4-F1
#
_cell.length_a   1.000
_cell.length_b   1.000
_cell.length_c   1.000
_cell.angle_alpha   90.00
_cell.angle_beta   90.00
_cell.angle_gamma   90.00
#
_symmetry.space_group_name_H-M   'P 1'
#
loop_
_entity.id
_entity.type
_entity.pdbx_description
1 polymer ?
#
loop_
_entity_poly.entity_id
_entity_poly.type
_entity_poly.pdbx_seq_one_letter_code
_entity_poly.pdbx_strand_id
1 'polypeptide(L)'
;MAATTMTAATTTAATAGDPDSTIDTDRTCSQPRNDPAQQAYQPTPNQVEWAADMAVRGDLTSTYVRQGGWRTADGLGTVNPQGMFPLPGLTGTSGGRIPAQVLLGVLAQESNLWQAEGGALPGQTSSTLASTNGFYGHPNDPATPEDHWLIDWSKADCGYGIGQQTDGMKTGDVDELPAAQQKAIALDYTSNIAVAAQTLEKKWNELHDTAVSPGGIKLNTDDPAGLENWFAALWDYNSGLNYYVPADPSAPWGLGWLNNPSNPLYPPDRHAFLDQNTYADAGHPQDWPYEEKVLGWGAWPIDTGRAYADDGTANNSNTAGYSPAWWDSDPDRSSVKPDLDTFCSPDVNDCDPAAPPRCEVDHLGPSCDPPHWYHAPQTTWKVACDSSCGHEYLTYKTLRAELGNGNNGSGHMCDNSVPSGALVVDDVPTSVPAMTDGCSKSAWTDSGSFTFSPFQADSQNHYEAKGDLHQIGGGFGDHFWYAHTRNLDTGANNQYSYDLSQPPDVSGVMAITGTWKLGRQLDGWTRVLVHLPDTGSQTQDAVYTVHPGAGAAQNRILNVHKEANSWVSLGVFDFSPSSSAYQGVSLSNFTPDGTADEDIAWDSVAFQPLPAKPKDIVVQMGDSYSSGTGAGSYDYGTATGPYASIATQSSPGHNWNACLRSANSWARKADLPGTSTSIGSRADALDTSLDFHSVACSGAFSYDADTSLDTNGNGGPGTLGQYGEVSQLDSGFLNSDTTLVALTIGGNDADFGGTVGACGDLTQGCPSDSTVQQNLTYATGKIPPLLQDIHAKAPNAKIILLGYPELFDTGSPTCVSVMTAGAQAQLNVWADDMRDKEQAAADQAKAAGVPVTFHSPDSEFSGYRMCDSPSGINDLVAGPADDNPADFSCPGNPICPGMESYHPTDTGTSRYALAFQNAMAAAKY
;
A
#
# COMPACT_ATOMS: atom_id res chain seq x y z
N MET A 1 -17.83 3.28 -59.33
CA MET A 1 -18.21 1.86 -59.50
C MET A 1 -16.99 1.04 -59.88
N ALA A 2 -16.40 0.38 -58.89
CA ALA A 2 -15.69 -0.89 -58.98
C ALA A 2 -15.66 -1.41 -57.54
N ALA A 3 -16.55 -2.36 -57.23
CA ALA A 3 -16.71 -2.91 -55.89
C ALA A 3 -15.62 -3.94 -55.65
N THR A 4 -14.65 -3.59 -54.79
CA THR A 4 -13.70 -4.56 -54.25
C THR A 4 -14.37 -5.20 -53.04
N THR A 5 -14.76 -6.45 -53.16
CA THR A 5 -15.31 -7.26 -52.07
C THR A 5 -14.25 -7.42 -50.98
N MET A 6 -14.46 -6.79 -49.83
CA MET A 6 -13.76 -7.13 -48.59
C MET A 6 -14.19 -8.55 -48.19
N THR A 7 -13.25 -9.48 -48.23
CA THR A 7 -13.39 -10.78 -47.56
C THR A 7 -13.47 -10.50 -46.07
N ALA A 8 -14.61 -10.86 -45.46
CA ALA A 8 -14.78 -10.89 -44.03
C ALA A 8 -13.65 -11.74 -43.42
N ALA A 9 -12.81 -11.11 -42.60
CA ALA A 9 -11.90 -11.84 -41.72
C ALA A 9 -12.76 -12.73 -40.83
N THR A 10 -12.54 -14.03 -40.92
CA THR A 10 -13.13 -15.01 -40.01
C THR A 10 -12.68 -14.67 -38.60
N THR A 11 -13.60 -14.17 -37.78
CA THR A 11 -13.44 -14.09 -36.33
C THR A 11 -13.24 -15.50 -35.80
N THR A 12 -11.99 -15.84 -35.50
CA THR A 12 -11.66 -16.96 -34.62
C THR A 12 -12.42 -16.72 -33.32
N ALA A 13 -13.24 -17.68 -32.89
CA ALA A 13 -13.85 -17.63 -31.58
C ALA A 13 -12.76 -17.39 -30.54
N ALA A 14 -12.91 -16.34 -29.71
CA ALA A 14 -11.98 -16.07 -28.63
C ALA A 14 -11.85 -17.35 -27.79
N THR A 15 -10.61 -17.80 -27.60
CA THR A 15 -10.31 -18.88 -26.65
C THR A 15 -10.77 -18.41 -25.28
N ALA A 16 -11.55 -19.22 -24.57
CA ALA A 16 -11.91 -18.91 -23.18
C ALA A 16 -10.63 -18.73 -22.34
N GLY A 17 -10.66 -17.80 -21.37
CA GLY A 17 -9.55 -17.62 -20.43
C GLY A 17 -9.23 -18.91 -19.68
N ASP A 18 -7.97 -19.06 -19.28
CA ASP A 18 -7.50 -20.21 -18.50
C ASP A 18 -7.63 -19.92 -16.98
N PRO A 19 -8.47 -20.65 -16.22
CA PRO A 19 -8.62 -20.42 -14.78
C PRO A 19 -7.38 -20.78 -13.97
N ASP A 20 -6.43 -21.54 -14.53
CA ASP A 20 -5.22 -21.98 -13.85
C ASP A 20 -4.00 -21.09 -14.15
N SER A 21 -4.17 -20.05 -14.96
CA SER A 21 -3.10 -19.15 -15.38
C SER A 21 -3.27 -17.74 -14.80
N THR A 22 -2.18 -17.11 -14.39
CA THR A 22 -2.14 -15.68 -14.09
C THR A 22 -2.24 -14.81 -15.35
N ILE A 23 -1.99 -15.38 -16.53
CA ILE A 23 -2.04 -14.67 -17.82
C ILE A 23 -3.45 -14.75 -18.39
N ASP A 24 -4.00 -13.60 -18.79
CA ASP A 24 -5.22 -13.52 -19.58
C ASP A 24 -4.94 -13.93 -21.04
N THR A 25 -5.25 -15.18 -21.36
CA THR A 25 -5.07 -15.75 -22.71
C THR A 25 -6.15 -15.31 -23.69
N ASP A 26 -7.25 -14.77 -23.18
CA ASP A 26 -8.41 -14.25 -23.89
C ASP A 26 -8.37 -12.72 -24.06
N ARG A 27 -7.32 -12.06 -23.57
CA ARG A 27 -7.15 -10.61 -23.65
C ARG A 27 -7.14 -10.07 -25.09
N THR A 28 -7.61 -8.83 -25.21
CA THR A 28 -7.54 -8.03 -26.44
C THR A 28 -6.17 -7.33 -26.60
N CYS A 29 -5.59 -6.89 -25.48
CA CYS A 29 -4.39 -6.07 -25.47
C CYS A 29 -3.10 -6.88 -25.68
N SER A 30 -2.12 -6.29 -26.38
CA SER A 30 -0.93 -7.03 -26.84
C SER A 30 -0.08 -7.61 -25.72
N GLN A 31 0.18 -6.83 -24.66
CA GLN A 31 1.03 -7.24 -23.53
C GLN A 31 0.20 -7.70 -22.33
N PRO A 32 0.43 -8.89 -21.77
CA PRO A 32 -0.28 -9.33 -20.58
C PRO A 32 0.12 -8.51 -19.35
N ARG A 33 -0.80 -8.32 -18.40
CA ARG A 33 -0.49 -7.67 -17.11
C ARG A 33 0.34 -8.57 -16.19
N ASN A 34 -0.06 -9.84 -16.09
CA ASN A 34 0.39 -10.77 -15.05
C ASN A 34 1.18 -11.98 -15.62
N ASP A 35 2.04 -11.73 -16.61
CA ASP A 35 3.06 -12.69 -17.03
C ASP A 35 4.30 -12.55 -16.13
N PRO A 36 4.65 -13.58 -15.33
CA PRO A 36 5.77 -13.49 -14.39
C PRO A 36 7.12 -13.22 -15.07
N ALA A 37 7.25 -13.57 -16.36
CA ALA A 37 8.47 -13.38 -17.12
C ALA A 37 8.60 -11.97 -17.73
N GLN A 38 7.64 -11.07 -17.50
CA GLN A 38 7.61 -9.73 -18.10
C GLN A 38 7.06 -8.70 -17.11
N GLN A 39 7.85 -7.68 -16.79
CA GLN A 39 7.44 -6.64 -15.84
C GLN A 39 7.88 -5.25 -16.31
N ALA A 40 7.01 -4.26 -16.15
CA ALA A 40 7.31 -2.87 -16.46
C ALA A 40 8.13 -2.25 -15.33
N TYR A 41 9.22 -1.56 -15.67
CA TYR A 41 10.04 -0.83 -14.68
C TYR A 41 9.43 0.53 -14.33
N GLN A 42 9.29 0.81 -13.03
CA GLN A 42 8.83 2.11 -12.54
C GLN A 42 10.02 3.07 -12.42
N PRO A 43 10.13 4.11 -13.28
CA PRO A 43 11.22 5.07 -13.22
C PRO A 43 11.09 6.01 -12.03
N THR A 44 12.24 6.54 -11.58
CA THR A 44 12.27 7.72 -10.71
C THR A 44 11.79 8.96 -11.47
N PRO A 45 11.27 9.99 -10.78
CA PRO A 45 10.89 11.24 -11.44
C PRO A 45 12.05 11.88 -12.20
N ASN A 46 13.28 11.82 -11.66
CA ASN A 46 14.49 12.28 -12.35
C ASN A 46 14.78 11.50 -13.64
N GLN A 47 14.53 10.18 -13.65
CA GLN A 47 14.67 9.35 -14.86
C GLN A 47 13.66 9.79 -15.94
N VAL A 48 12.44 10.15 -15.55
CA VAL A 48 11.40 10.66 -16.45
C VAL A 48 11.78 12.02 -17.01
N GLU A 49 12.21 12.97 -16.16
CA GLU A 49 12.68 14.29 -16.60
C GLU A 49 13.89 14.19 -17.54
N TRP A 50 14.86 13.32 -17.22
CA TRP A 50 15.98 13.02 -18.12
C TRP A 50 15.49 12.48 -19.47
N ALA A 51 14.58 11.51 -19.47
CA ALA A 51 14.10 10.91 -20.70
C ALA A 51 13.32 11.92 -21.56
N ALA A 52 12.49 12.78 -20.95
CA ALA A 52 11.79 13.85 -21.65
C ALA A 52 12.78 14.86 -22.26
N ASP A 53 13.77 15.34 -21.48
CA ASP A 53 14.83 16.25 -21.94
C ASP A 53 15.61 15.66 -23.13
N MET A 54 15.86 14.34 -23.13
CA MET A 54 16.54 13.65 -24.23
C MET A 54 15.60 13.43 -25.43
N ALA A 55 14.34 13.09 -25.19
CA ALA A 55 13.34 12.81 -26.22
C ALA A 55 13.05 14.05 -27.07
N VAL A 56 12.82 15.21 -26.46
CA VAL A 56 12.53 16.47 -27.18
C VAL A 56 13.70 16.95 -28.04
N ARG A 57 14.91 16.42 -27.82
CA ARG A 57 16.10 16.69 -28.64
C ARG A 57 16.34 15.64 -29.74
N GLY A 58 15.56 14.56 -29.76
CA GLY A 58 15.79 13.42 -30.65
C GLY A 58 16.97 12.54 -30.23
N ASP A 59 17.50 12.73 -29.01
CA ASP A 59 18.74 12.09 -28.54
C ASP A 59 18.49 10.89 -27.61
N LEU A 60 17.23 10.55 -27.31
CA LEU A 60 16.86 9.35 -26.54
C LEU A 60 17.10 8.07 -27.35
N THR A 61 18.38 7.72 -27.50
CA THR A 61 18.88 6.62 -28.34
C THR A 61 19.64 5.60 -27.51
N SER A 62 19.91 4.43 -28.08
CA SER A 62 20.70 3.36 -27.44
C SER A 62 22.12 3.79 -27.00
N THR A 63 22.62 4.94 -27.48
CA THR A 63 23.89 5.51 -27.03
C THR A 63 23.84 6.03 -25.60
N TYR A 64 22.68 6.53 -25.18
CA TYR A 64 22.47 7.16 -23.88
C TYR A 64 21.61 6.29 -22.95
N VAL A 65 20.69 5.48 -23.51
CA VAL A 65 19.89 4.51 -22.76
C VAL A 65 20.76 3.34 -22.31
N ARG A 66 20.72 3.02 -21.03
CA ARG A 66 21.38 1.87 -20.42
C ARG A 66 20.77 0.58 -20.97
N GLN A 67 21.63 -0.38 -21.28
CA GLN A 67 21.21 -1.69 -21.78
C GLN A 67 21.47 -2.74 -20.68
N GLY A 68 20.80 -3.90 -20.73
CA GLY A 68 20.90 -4.90 -19.66
C GLY A 68 19.77 -4.80 -18.63
N GLY A 69 19.99 -5.35 -17.43
CA GLY A 69 19.02 -5.35 -16.33
C GLY A 69 17.65 -5.93 -16.73
N TRP A 70 16.59 -5.30 -16.25
CA TRP A 70 15.19 -5.66 -16.57
C TRP A 70 14.95 -5.74 -18.09
N ARG A 71 15.55 -4.86 -18.91
CA ARG A 71 15.39 -4.91 -20.38
C ARG A 71 15.89 -6.23 -20.98
N THR A 72 16.93 -6.83 -20.40
CA THR A 72 17.37 -8.18 -20.81
C THR A 72 16.47 -9.25 -20.23
N ALA A 73 16.04 -9.13 -18.98
CA ALA A 73 15.13 -10.07 -18.32
C ALA A 73 13.79 -10.19 -19.08
N ASP A 74 13.21 -9.04 -19.47
CA ASP A 74 12.02 -8.94 -20.32
C ASP A 74 12.26 -9.40 -21.77
N GLY A 75 13.52 -9.56 -22.20
CA GLY A 75 13.85 -9.93 -23.58
C GLY A 75 13.65 -8.80 -24.60
N LEU A 76 13.74 -7.52 -24.19
CA LEU A 76 13.69 -6.36 -25.08
C LEU A 76 14.94 -6.24 -25.98
N GLY A 77 16.06 -6.84 -25.56
CA GLY A 77 17.33 -6.75 -26.28
C GLY A 77 17.94 -5.35 -26.19
N THR A 78 18.44 -4.82 -27.30
CA THR A 78 18.96 -3.44 -27.35
C THR A 78 17.82 -2.47 -27.63
N VAL A 79 17.52 -1.61 -26.67
CA VAL A 79 16.46 -0.61 -26.78
C VAL A 79 17.03 0.68 -27.36
N ASN A 80 16.42 1.16 -28.45
CA ASN A 80 16.76 2.42 -29.12
C ASN A 80 15.47 3.24 -29.35
N PRO A 81 15.02 4.02 -28.36
CA PRO A 81 13.68 4.62 -28.37
C PRO A 81 13.41 5.50 -29.59
N GLN A 82 14.25 6.51 -29.89
CA GLN A 82 14.06 7.35 -31.08
C GLN A 82 14.36 6.62 -32.39
N GLY A 83 15.04 5.47 -32.34
CA GLY A 83 15.15 4.58 -33.50
C GLY A 83 13.86 3.82 -33.78
N MET A 84 13.10 3.47 -32.75
CA MET A 84 11.79 2.82 -32.84
C MET A 84 10.67 3.84 -33.13
N PHE A 85 10.73 5.02 -32.52
CA PHE A 85 9.73 6.08 -32.58
C PHE A 85 10.39 7.41 -32.97
N PRO A 86 10.79 7.58 -34.25
CA PRO A 86 11.47 8.80 -34.68
C PRO A 86 10.53 10.01 -34.64
N LEU A 87 11.06 11.16 -34.22
CA LEU A 87 10.35 12.44 -34.28
C LEU A 87 10.14 12.87 -35.75
N PRO A 88 8.91 13.23 -36.17
CA PRO A 88 8.64 13.69 -37.53
C PRO A 88 9.21 15.09 -37.82
N GLY A 89 9.54 15.87 -36.80
CA GLY A 89 9.90 17.29 -36.89
C GLY A 89 8.67 18.18 -37.02
N LEU A 90 8.78 19.44 -36.58
CA LEU A 90 7.66 20.37 -36.52
C LEU A 90 7.47 21.17 -37.80
N THR A 91 6.24 21.18 -38.31
CA THR A 91 5.79 22.01 -39.44
C THR A 91 5.71 23.47 -39.02
N GLY A 92 6.05 24.38 -39.94
CA GLY A 92 5.96 25.82 -39.72
C GLY A 92 7.21 26.46 -39.10
N THR A 93 8.14 25.66 -38.55
CA THR A 93 9.39 26.14 -37.94
C THR A 93 10.62 25.38 -38.45
N SER A 94 11.79 26.01 -38.41
CA SER A 94 13.05 25.36 -38.74
C SER A 94 13.84 25.09 -37.46
N GLY A 95 13.83 23.84 -36.99
CA GLY A 95 14.59 23.41 -35.81
C GLY A 95 13.91 23.68 -34.47
N GLY A 96 12.60 23.98 -34.46
CA GLY A 96 11.81 23.97 -33.24
C GLY A 96 11.59 22.55 -32.71
N ARG A 97 11.19 22.45 -31.44
CA ARG A 97 10.91 21.20 -30.73
C ARG A 97 9.81 21.42 -29.69
N ILE A 98 9.30 20.31 -29.14
CA ILE A 98 8.44 20.33 -27.95
C ILE A 98 9.23 20.91 -26.76
N PRO A 99 8.70 21.89 -26.02
CA PRO A 99 9.25 22.27 -24.72
C PRO A 99 9.14 21.09 -23.74
N ALA A 100 10.21 20.74 -23.04
CA ALA A 100 10.23 19.59 -22.12
C ALA A 100 9.01 19.56 -21.16
N GLN A 101 8.59 20.72 -20.64
CA GLN A 101 7.44 20.84 -19.74
C GLN A 101 6.08 20.53 -20.37
N VAL A 102 5.92 20.67 -21.69
CA VAL A 102 4.69 20.24 -22.37
C VAL A 102 4.64 18.71 -22.38
N LEU A 103 5.75 18.05 -22.74
CA LEU A 103 5.83 16.59 -22.70
C LEU A 103 5.67 16.06 -21.26
N LEU A 104 6.37 16.65 -20.29
CA LEU A 104 6.26 16.26 -18.87
C LEU A 104 4.86 16.50 -18.31
N GLY A 105 4.17 17.56 -18.75
CA GLY A 105 2.78 17.81 -18.41
C GLY A 105 1.84 16.74 -18.96
N VAL A 106 2.08 16.25 -20.19
CA VAL A 106 1.37 15.08 -20.75
C VAL A 106 1.63 13.86 -19.88
N LEU A 107 2.90 13.51 -19.63
CA LEU A 107 3.24 12.33 -18.83
C LEU A 107 2.65 12.37 -17.41
N ALA A 108 2.61 13.54 -16.78
CA ALA A 108 1.95 13.74 -15.49
C ALA A 108 0.43 13.55 -15.60
N GLN A 109 -0.20 14.11 -16.63
CA GLN A 109 -1.63 14.02 -16.84
C GLN A 109 -2.11 12.61 -17.21
N GLU A 110 -1.31 11.85 -17.96
CA GLU A 110 -1.65 10.51 -18.42
C GLU A 110 -1.55 9.47 -17.31
N SER A 111 -0.55 9.57 -16.43
CA SER A 111 -0.20 8.45 -15.54
C SER A 111 0.41 8.87 -14.20
N ASN A 112 0.50 10.16 -13.87
CA ASN A 112 1.29 10.65 -12.73
C ASN A 112 2.78 10.24 -12.79
N LEU A 113 3.33 10.12 -14.00
CA LEU A 113 4.70 9.65 -14.27
C LEU A 113 4.92 8.14 -14.01
N TRP A 114 3.86 7.34 -13.96
CA TRP A 114 3.95 5.90 -13.76
C TRP A 114 4.10 5.13 -15.07
N GLN A 115 5.05 4.21 -15.12
CA GLN A 115 5.21 3.24 -16.22
C GLN A 115 4.74 1.85 -15.82
N ALA A 116 4.95 1.49 -14.56
CA ALA A 116 4.47 0.25 -13.98
C ALA A 116 3.16 0.51 -13.22
N GLU A 117 2.42 -0.54 -12.92
CA GLU A 117 1.19 -0.42 -12.15
C GLU A 117 1.46 0.20 -10.75
N GLY A 118 0.47 0.90 -10.20
CA GLY A 118 0.62 1.83 -9.07
C GLY A 118 1.15 1.24 -7.75
N GLY A 119 1.13 -0.08 -7.57
CA GLY A 119 1.77 -0.72 -6.40
C GLY A 119 3.30 -0.66 -6.40
N ALA A 120 3.93 -0.35 -7.55
CA ALA A 120 5.38 -0.32 -7.67
C ALA A 120 5.99 1.00 -7.17
N LEU A 121 7.01 0.91 -6.32
CA LEU A 121 7.86 2.04 -6.01
C LEU A 121 8.88 2.30 -7.14
N PRO A 122 9.36 3.55 -7.33
CA PRO A 122 10.46 3.81 -8.24
C PRO A 122 11.69 2.98 -7.91
N GLY A 123 12.16 2.20 -8.89
CA GLY A 123 13.20 1.20 -8.72
C GLY A 123 12.71 -0.25 -8.84
N GLN A 124 11.45 -0.51 -8.55
CA GLN A 124 10.80 -1.82 -8.74
C GLN A 124 10.30 -2.00 -10.17
N THR A 125 10.01 -3.25 -10.50
CA THR A 125 9.22 -3.62 -11.67
C THR A 125 7.84 -4.13 -11.23
N SER A 126 6.83 -4.10 -12.10
CA SER A 126 5.48 -4.58 -11.79
C SER A 126 4.73 -5.05 -13.04
N SER A 127 3.49 -5.50 -12.88
CA SER A 127 2.52 -5.61 -13.96
C SER A 127 2.54 -4.35 -14.85
N THR A 128 2.32 -4.53 -16.16
CA THR A 128 2.27 -3.38 -17.09
C THR A 128 1.21 -2.38 -16.63
N LEU A 129 1.53 -1.09 -16.62
CA LEU A 129 0.52 -0.05 -16.41
C LEU A 129 -0.39 0.01 -17.63
N ALA A 130 -1.53 -0.65 -17.53
CA ALA A 130 -2.68 -0.40 -18.36
C ALA A 130 -3.83 -0.15 -17.40
N SER A 131 -4.61 0.92 -17.62
CA SER A 131 -5.81 1.18 -16.83
C SER A 131 -6.60 -0.13 -16.71
N THR A 132 -6.89 -0.60 -15.50
CA THR A 132 -7.65 -1.85 -15.30
C THR A 132 -8.95 -1.78 -16.10
N ASN A 133 -9.61 -0.61 -16.05
CA ASN A 133 -10.81 -0.35 -16.84
C ASN A 133 -10.59 -0.40 -18.35
N GLY A 134 -9.46 0.13 -18.82
CA GLY A 134 -9.11 0.12 -20.25
C GLY A 134 -8.60 -1.25 -20.72
N PHE A 135 -7.92 -2.03 -19.89
CA PHE A 135 -7.34 -3.32 -20.27
C PHE A 135 -8.41 -4.40 -20.40
N TYR A 136 -9.27 -4.51 -19.39
CA TYR A 136 -10.37 -5.49 -19.39
C TYR A 136 -11.59 -5.01 -20.16
N GLY A 137 -11.81 -3.69 -20.20
CA GLY A 137 -13.07 -3.11 -20.68
C GLY A 137 -14.22 -3.43 -19.74
N HIS A 138 -15.13 -2.49 -19.52
CA HIS A 138 -16.29 -2.70 -18.64
C HIS A 138 -17.59 -2.19 -19.25
N PRO A 139 -18.76 -2.71 -18.82
CA PRO A 139 -20.06 -2.12 -19.13
C PRO A 139 -20.11 -0.62 -18.79
N ASN A 140 -20.78 0.20 -19.63
CA ASN A 140 -20.84 1.66 -19.42
C ASN A 140 -21.82 2.06 -18.31
N ASP A 141 -22.79 1.19 -18.04
CA ASP A 141 -23.88 1.40 -17.08
C ASP A 141 -23.95 0.20 -16.13
N PRO A 142 -23.06 0.11 -15.12
CA PRO A 142 -23.14 -0.95 -14.11
C PRO A 142 -24.47 -0.83 -13.33
N ALA A 143 -25.18 -1.93 -13.14
CA ALA A 143 -26.45 -1.94 -12.41
C ALA A 143 -26.24 -2.05 -10.89
N THR A 144 -25.10 -2.61 -10.46
CA THR A 144 -24.65 -2.67 -9.07
C THR A 144 -23.16 -2.30 -8.96
N PRO A 145 -22.63 -1.93 -7.77
CA PRO A 145 -21.21 -1.66 -7.59
C PRO A 145 -20.29 -2.81 -8.01
N GLU A 146 -20.76 -4.05 -7.89
CA GLU A 146 -20.03 -5.26 -8.29
C GLU A 146 -19.88 -5.36 -9.81
N ASP A 147 -20.84 -4.82 -10.58
CA ASP A 147 -20.79 -4.83 -12.05
C ASP A 147 -19.61 -4.01 -12.62
N HIS A 148 -18.94 -3.18 -11.81
CA HIS A 148 -17.73 -2.47 -12.20
C HIS A 148 -16.57 -3.41 -12.55
N TRP A 149 -16.56 -4.64 -12.06
CA TRP A 149 -15.51 -5.62 -12.32
C TRP A 149 -15.77 -6.51 -13.54
N LEU A 150 -17.00 -6.47 -14.09
CA LEU A 150 -17.38 -7.29 -15.24
C LEU A 150 -16.52 -7.00 -16.47
N ILE A 151 -15.88 -8.03 -17.01
CA ILE A 151 -14.98 -7.90 -18.14
C ILE A 151 -15.77 -7.82 -19.47
N ASP A 152 -15.47 -6.82 -20.30
CA ASP A 152 -15.97 -6.66 -21.67
C ASP A 152 -14.80 -6.34 -22.62
N TRP A 153 -14.15 -7.39 -23.10
CA TRP A 153 -13.02 -7.32 -24.02
C TRP A 153 -13.28 -6.52 -25.30
N SER A 154 -14.54 -6.32 -25.70
CA SER A 154 -14.90 -5.52 -26.88
C SER A 154 -14.68 -4.02 -26.66
N LYS A 155 -14.61 -3.60 -25.40
CA LYS A 155 -14.38 -2.22 -24.96
C LYS A 155 -12.98 -1.99 -24.42
N ALA A 156 -12.09 -2.96 -24.54
CA ALA A 156 -10.70 -2.79 -24.18
C ALA A 156 -10.06 -1.69 -25.06
N ASP A 157 -9.46 -0.71 -24.41
CA ASP A 157 -8.75 0.43 -24.98
C ASP A 157 -7.26 0.12 -25.19
N CYS A 158 -6.63 -0.61 -24.26
CA CYS A 158 -5.22 -1.02 -24.35
C CYS A 158 -4.20 0.12 -24.29
N GLY A 159 -4.47 1.21 -23.56
CA GLY A 159 -3.48 2.24 -23.23
C GLY A 159 -2.40 1.71 -22.27
N TYR A 160 -1.12 1.88 -22.64
CA TYR A 160 0.02 1.40 -21.84
C TYR A 160 0.99 2.51 -21.40
N GLY A 161 1.49 2.37 -20.18
CA GLY A 161 2.67 3.06 -19.65
C GLY A 161 2.51 4.56 -19.44
N ILE A 162 3.64 5.25 -19.31
CA ILE A 162 3.71 6.62 -18.79
C ILE A 162 3.04 7.69 -19.65
N GLY A 163 2.97 7.49 -20.96
CA GLY A 163 2.22 8.33 -21.89
C GLY A 163 0.89 7.75 -22.32
N GLN A 164 0.43 6.64 -21.72
CA GLN A 164 -0.82 5.93 -22.03
C GLN A 164 -1.02 5.69 -23.54
N GLN A 165 -0.01 5.16 -24.23
CA GLN A 165 -0.11 4.90 -25.67
C GLN A 165 -1.13 3.78 -25.94
N THR A 166 -2.18 4.11 -26.68
CA THR A 166 -3.30 3.22 -27.02
C THR A 166 -3.23 2.72 -28.46
N ASP A 167 -3.03 3.64 -29.42
CA ASP A 167 -3.06 3.30 -30.85
C ASP A 167 -2.02 2.24 -31.21
N GLY A 168 -2.49 1.18 -31.88
CA GLY A 168 -1.68 0.05 -32.34
C GLY A 168 -1.23 -0.93 -31.24
N MET A 169 -1.75 -0.80 -30.02
CA MET A 169 -1.45 -1.71 -28.90
C MET A 169 -2.41 -2.91 -28.79
N LYS A 170 -3.46 -2.94 -29.61
CA LYS A 170 -4.44 -4.02 -29.69
C LYS A 170 -4.06 -5.07 -30.73
N THR A 171 -4.21 -6.34 -30.39
CA THR A 171 -3.82 -7.47 -31.27
C THR A 171 -4.85 -7.66 -32.38
N GLY A 172 -4.40 -7.72 -33.63
CA GLY A 172 -5.27 -7.96 -34.79
C GLY A 172 -6.01 -6.74 -35.33
N ASP A 173 -5.75 -5.55 -34.78
CA ASP A 173 -6.29 -4.29 -35.27
C ASP A 173 -5.59 -3.80 -36.55
N VAL A 174 -6.25 -2.92 -37.31
CA VAL A 174 -5.76 -2.45 -38.61
C VAL A 174 -4.43 -1.69 -38.50
N ASP A 175 -4.25 -0.98 -37.39
CA ASP A 175 -3.07 -0.15 -37.12
C ASP A 175 -2.14 -0.79 -36.06
N GLU A 176 -2.23 -2.12 -35.89
CA GLU A 176 -1.38 -2.89 -34.97
C GLU A 176 0.12 -2.61 -35.21
N LEU A 177 0.80 -2.16 -34.15
CA LEU A 177 2.24 -1.97 -34.16
C LEU A 177 2.98 -3.31 -34.15
N PRO A 178 4.19 -3.39 -34.73
CA PRO A 178 5.08 -4.52 -34.55
C PRO A 178 5.19 -4.97 -33.08
N ALA A 179 5.12 -6.27 -32.83
CA ALA A 179 5.14 -6.84 -31.47
C ALA A 179 6.32 -6.36 -30.60
N ALA A 180 7.49 -6.12 -31.21
CA ALA A 180 8.65 -5.59 -30.51
C ALA A 180 8.45 -4.13 -30.03
N GLN A 181 7.73 -3.31 -30.80
CA GLN A 181 7.38 -1.95 -30.40
C GLN A 181 6.30 -1.96 -29.31
N GLN A 182 5.26 -2.79 -29.46
CA GLN A 182 4.24 -2.95 -28.41
C GLN A 182 4.88 -3.35 -27.08
N LYS A 183 5.76 -4.36 -27.11
CA LYS A 183 6.47 -4.82 -25.92
C LYS A 183 7.37 -3.74 -25.30
N ALA A 184 8.09 -2.98 -26.12
CA ALA A 184 8.90 -1.85 -25.63
C ALA A 184 8.04 -0.74 -25.01
N ILE A 185 6.90 -0.39 -25.61
CA ILE A 185 5.98 0.63 -25.09
C ILE A 185 5.45 0.23 -23.71
N ALA A 186 5.09 -1.04 -23.52
CA ALA A 186 4.49 -1.50 -22.27
C ALA A 186 5.50 -1.70 -21.13
N LEU A 187 6.73 -2.14 -21.43
CA LEU A 187 7.71 -2.53 -20.41
C LEU A 187 8.82 -1.51 -20.16
N ASP A 188 9.07 -0.60 -21.12
CA ASP A 188 10.19 0.35 -21.06
C ASP A 188 9.75 1.80 -21.11
N TYR A 189 9.96 2.52 -20.01
CA TYR A 189 9.57 3.92 -19.88
C TYR A 189 10.20 4.83 -20.94
N THR A 190 11.44 4.57 -21.37
CA THR A 190 12.10 5.41 -22.40
C THR A 190 11.45 5.26 -23.76
N SER A 191 11.05 4.04 -24.12
CA SER A 191 10.32 3.72 -25.35
C SER A 191 8.92 4.30 -25.33
N ASN A 192 8.26 4.32 -24.17
CA ASN A 192 6.95 4.92 -24.01
C ASN A 192 6.99 6.46 -24.14
N ILE A 193 7.95 7.13 -23.46
CA ILE A 193 8.16 8.58 -23.60
C ILE A 193 8.50 8.98 -25.04
N ALA A 194 9.27 8.14 -25.75
CA ALA A 194 9.60 8.35 -27.15
C ALA A 194 8.37 8.36 -28.07
N VAL A 195 7.44 7.41 -27.88
CA VAL A 195 6.20 7.38 -28.68
C VAL A 195 5.26 8.53 -28.30
N ALA A 196 5.17 8.91 -27.01
CA ALA A 196 4.40 10.08 -26.58
C ALA A 196 4.91 11.37 -27.26
N ALA A 197 6.22 11.58 -27.28
CA ALA A 197 6.82 12.72 -27.98
C ALA A 197 6.55 12.68 -29.50
N GLN A 198 6.67 11.50 -30.13
CA GLN A 198 6.34 11.33 -31.54
C GLN A 198 4.88 11.69 -31.83
N THR A 199 3.95 11.20 -31.01
CA THR A 199 2.51 11.47 -31.15
C THR A 199 2.22 12.96 -31.02
N LEU A 200 2.79 13.62 -30.02
CA LEU A 200 2.59 15.06 -29.82
C LEU A 200 3.11 15.91 -31.01
N GLU A 201 4.25 15.57 -31.61
CA GLU A 201 4.70 16.25 -32.84
C GLU A 201 3.78 15.98 -34.04
N LYS A 202 3.22 14.76 -34.15
CA LYS A 202 2.22 14.46 -35.19
C LYS A 202 0.98 15.34 -35.01
N LYS A 203 0.50 15.53 -33.78
CA LYS A 203 -0.64 16.42 -33.46
C LYS A 203 -0.37 17.87 -33.79
N TRP A 204 0.81 18.37 -33.45
CA TRP A 204 1.25 19.70 -33.93
C TRP A 204 1.18 19.79 -35.46
N ASN A 205 1.73 18.81 -36.17
CA ASN A 205 1.77 18.80 -37.63
C ASN A 205 0.38 18.69 -38.28
N GLU A 206 -0.52 17.91 -37.67
CA GLU A 206 -1.90 17.71 -38.09
C GLU A 206 -2.69 19.02 -38.09
N LEU A 207 -2.52 19.86 -37.07
CA LEU A 207 -3.10 21.21 -37.01
C LEU A 207 -2.55 22.17 -38.07
N HIS A 208 -1.34 21.92 -38.56
CA HIS A 208 -0.66 22.73 -39.57
C HIS A 208 -0.85 22.21 -41.01
N ASP A 209 -1.42 21.02 -41.18
CA ASP A 209 -1.70 20.47 -42.50
C ASP A 209 -2.95 21.11 -43.11
N THR A 210 -2.71 22.05 -44.02
CA THR A 210 -3.77 22.79 -44.73
C THR A 210 -4.70 21.91 -45.60
N ALA A 211 -4.37 20.64 -45.81
CA ALA A 211 -5.25 19.68 -46.49
C ALA A 211 -6.42 19.22 -45.61
N VAL A 212 -6.20 19.12 -44.30
CA VAL A 212 -7.20 18.67 -43.30
C VAL A 212 -7.63 19.77 -42.33
N SER A 213 -6.88 20.87 -42.28
CA SER A 213 -7.16 22.06 -41.47
C SER A 213 -7.00 23.34 -42.31
N PRO A 214 -8.02 23.79 -43.06
CA PRO A 214 -7.91 24.97 -43.92
C PRO A 214 -7.41 26.22 -43.16
N GLY A 215 -6.24 26.72 -43.56
CA GLY A 215 -5.59 27.87 -42.91
C GLY A 215 -4.68 27.52 -41.72
N GLY A 216 -4.74 26.27 -41.23
CA GLY A 216 -4.10 25.76 -40.02
C GLY A 216 -4.79 26.27 -38.75
N ILE A 217 -4.75 25.51 -37.64
CA ILE A 217 -5.22 25.98 -36.32
C ILE A 217 -4.01 26.47 -35.54
N LYS A 218 -3.93 27.78 -35.32
CA LYS A 218 -2.73 28.46 -34.79
C LYS A 218 -3.06 29.26 -33.56
N LEU A 219 -2.17 29.20 -32.57
CA LEU A 219 -2.35 29.90 -31.31
C LEU A 219 -1.23 30.91 -31.07
N ASN A 220 -1.62 32.07 -30.56
CA ASN A 220 -0.78 33.21 -30.21
C ASN A 220 0.25 33.56 -31.30
N THR A 221 1.51 33.15 -31.14
CA THR A 221 2.61 33.42 -32.09
C THR A 221 2.92 32.24 -33.00
N ASP A 222 2.33 31.07 -32.76
CA ASP A 222 2.58 29.83 -33.49
C ASP A 222 4.05 29.34 -33.39
N ASP A 223 4.81 29.88 -32.43
CA ASP A 223 6.19 29.47 -32.16
C ASP A 223 6.20 28.31 -31.15
N PRO A 224 6.67 27.10 -31.53
CA PRO A 224 6.66 25.96 -30.62
C PRO A 224 7.55 26.13 -29.38
N ALA A 225 8.40 27.17 -29.30
CA ALA A 225 9.15 27.48 -28.09
C ALA A 225 8.27 27.98 -26.93
N GLY A 226 7.08 28.51 -27.20
CA GLY A 226 6.13 28.98 -26.19
C GLY A 226 5.16 27.88 -25.77
N LEU A 227 5.06 27.63 -24.46
CA LEU A 227 4.19 26.57 -23.90
C LEU A 227 2.73 26.68 -24.37
N GLU A 228 2.15 27.88 -24.30
CA GLU A 228 0.74 28.16 -24.61
C GLU A 228 0.39 27.90 -26.09
N ASN A 229 1.38 27.89 -26.98
CA ASN A 229 1.15 27.58 -28.40
C ASN A 229 0.83 26.10 -28.62
N TRP A 230 1.11 25.22 -27.65
CA TRP A 230 0.80 23.80 -27.70
C TRP A 230 -0.64 23.47 -27.29
N PHE A 231 -1.41 24.43 -26.79
CA PHE A 231 -2.77 24.20 -26.25
C PHE A 231 -3.70 23.47 -27.25
N ALA A 232 -3.69 23.84 -28.53
CA ALA A 232 -4.48 23.15 -29.56
C ALA A 232 -3.94 21.73 -29.86
N ALA A 233 -2.62 21.53 -29.85
CA ALA A 233 -2.02 20.22 -30.08
C ALA A 233 -2.31 19.26 -28.94
N LEU A 234 -2.41 19.76 -27.71
CA LEU A 234 -2.82 19.00 -26.52
C LEU A 234 -4.31 18.65 -26.56
N TRP A 235 -5.15 19.56 -27.03
CA TRP A 235 -6.57 19.31 -27.28
C TRP A 235 -6.75 18.16 -28.31
N ASP A 236 -6.01 18.22 -29.43
CA ASP A 236 -5.97 17.16 -30.45
C ASP A 236 -5.36 15.86 -29.91
N TYR A 237 -4.34 15.93 -29.05
CA TYR A 237 -3.74 14.75 -28.41
C TYR A 237 -4.78 13.93 -27.65
N ASN A 238 -5.64 14.57 -26.87
CA ASN A 238 -6.62 13.88 -26.05
C ASN A 238 -7.91 13.48 -26.80
N SER A 239 -8.44 14.35 -27.66
CA SER A 239 -9.76 14.15 -28.28
C SER A 239 -9.74 13.90 -29.80
N GLY A 240 -8.57 14.08 -30.43
CA GLY A 240 -8.41 14.03 -31.88
C GLY A 240 -8.90 15.30 -32.61
N LEU A 241 -8.50 15.41 -33.87
CA LEU A 241 -8.96 16.39 -34.83
C LEU A 241 -9.91 15.73 -35.83
N ASN A 242 -11.15 16.20 -35.93
CA ASN A 242 -12.00 15.78 -37.04
C ASN A 242 -11.62 16.57 -38.30
N TYR A 243 -11.22 15.85 -39.36
CA TYR A 243 -10.68 16.46 -40.56
C TYR A 243 -11.71 17.24 -41.37
N TYR A 244 -11.27 18.37 -41.89
CA TYR A 244 -11.97 19.05 -42.96
C TYR A 244 -12.02 18.16 -44.21
N VAL A 245 -13.20 18.03 -44.79
CA VAL A 245 -13.41 17.27 -46.02
C VAL A 245 -13.75 18.26 -47.14
N PRO A 246 -12.84 18.57 -48.09
CA PRO A 246 -13.12 19.53 -49.16
C PRO A 246 -14.33 19.20 -50.04
N ALA A 247 -14.69 17.91 -50.10
CA ALA A 247 -15.87 17.44 -50.83
C ALA A 247 -17.20 17.68 -50.08
N ASP A 248 -17.14 17.89 -48.77
CA ASP A 248 -18.26 18.25 -47.91
C ASP A 248 -17.85 19.38 -46.96
N PRO A 249 -17.71 20.62 -47.47
CA PRO A 249 -17.26 21.76 -46.69
C PRO A 249 -18.26 22.19 -45.60
N SER A 250 -19.46 21.59 -45.57
CA SER A 250 -20.49 21.81 -44.54
C SER A 250 -20.44 20.79 -43.41
N ALA A 251 -19.67 19.72 -43.55
CA ALA A 251 -19.47 18.76 -42.45
C ALA A 251 -18.73 19.47 -41.30
N PRO A 252 -19.16 19.26 -40.04
CA PRO A 252 -18.43 19.79 -38.90
C PRO A 252 -17.01 19.21 -38.85
N TRP A 253 -16.03 20.04 -38.49
CA TRP A 253 -14.61 19.68 -38.42
C TRP A 253 -13.92 20.53 -37.35
N GLY A 254 -12.73 20.12 -36.90
CA GLY A 254 -11.98 20.81 -35.86
C GLY A 254 -11.81 20.00 -34.58
N LEU A 255 -11.42 20.71 -33.52
CA LEU A 255 -11.15 20.20 -32.19
C LEU A 255 -12.44 19.95 -31.40
N GLY A 256 -12.55 18.80 -30.72
CA GLY A 256 -13.79 18.33 -30.07
C GLY A 256 -14.35 19.24 -28.97
N TRP A 257 -15.68 19.30 -28.80
CA TRP A 257 -16.34 20.20 -27.83
C TRP A 257 -16.06 19.87 -26.35
N LEU A 258 -15.83 18.59 -26.02
CA LEU A 258 -15.55 18.15 -24.64
C LEU A 258 -14.42 18.93 -23.97
N ASN A 259 -13.33 19.20 -24.68
CA ASN A 259 -12.18 19.93 -24.17
C ASN A 259 -12.27 21.44 -24.38
N ASN A 260 -13.38 21.97 -24.90
CA ASN A 260 -13.50 23.42 -25.05
C ASN A 260 -13.55 24.11 -23.67
N PRO A 261 -12.69 25.10 -23.38
CA PRO A 261 -12.72 25.82 -22.09
C PRO A 261 -14.06 26.44 -21.73
N SER A 262 -14.89 26.80 -22.72
CA SER A 262 -16.24 27.35 -22.53
C SER A 262 -17.31 26.31 -22.23
N ASN A 263 -16.96 25.02 -22.22
CA ASN A 263 -17.88 23.93 -21.92
C ASN A 263 -18.42 24.07 -20.48
N PRO A 264 -19.76 24.15 -20.27
CA PRO A 264 -20.36 24.26 -18.94
C PRO A 264 -20.14 23.08 -18.01
N LEU A 265 -19.52 21.98 -18.50
CA LEU A 265 -19.00 20.90 -17.66
C LEU A 265 -17.96 21.42 -16.67
N TYR A 266 -17.14 22.38 -17.08
CA TYR A 266 -16.08 22.96 -16.27
C TYR A 266 -16.57 24.20 -15.51
N PRO A 267 -16.17 24.40 -14.24
CA PRO A 267 -16.53 25.60 -13.49
C PRO A 267 -16.06 26.88 -14.22
N PRO A 268 -16.93 27.89 -14.40
CA PRO A 268 -16.61 29.09 -15.16
C PRO A 268 -15.65 30.04 -14.43
N ASP A 269 -15.52 29.91 -13.11
CA ASP A 269 -14.64 30.71 -12.25
C ASP A 269 -13.33 30.00 -11.87
N ARG A 270 -13.04 28.83 -12.46
CA ARG A 270 -11.80 28.09 -12.22
C ARG A 270 -10.56 28.94 -12.54
N HIS A 271 -9.52 28.87 -11.71
CA HIS A 271 -8.21 29.44 -12.03
C HIS A 271 -7.42 28.54 -12.97
N ALA A 272 -6.16 28.88 -13.30
CA ALA A 272 -5.30 27.91 -13.98
C ALA A 272 -5.07 26.72 -13.03
N PHE A 273 -5.04 25.51 -13.58
CA PHE A 273 -4.88 24.28 -12.80
C PHE A 273 -3.60 24.36 -11.96
N LEU A 274 -3.72 24.14 -10.63
CA LEU A 274 -2.66 24.19 -9.62
C LEU A 274 -2.09 25.59 -9.31
N ASP A 275 -2.66 26.65 -9.89
CA ASP A 275 -2.21 28.02 -9.65
C ASP A 275 -2.25 28.37 -8.16
N GLN A 276 -1.30 29.19 -7.72
CA GLN A 276 -1.10 29.54 -6.31
C GLN A 276 -0.83 28.31 -5.41
N ASN A 277 -0.25 27.25 -5.98
CA ASN A 277 0.16 26.03 -5.26
C ASN A 277 -1.03 25.28 -4.65
N THR A 278 -2.15 25.28 -5.37
CA THR A 278 -3.41 24.60 -5.01
C THR A 278 -3.41 23.15 -5.49
N TYR A 279 -2.53 22.31 -4.92
CA TYR A 279 -2.51 20.87 -5.27
C TYR A 279 -3.84 20.14 -4.97
N ALA A 280 -4.76 20.77 -4.22
CA ALA A 280 -6.13 20.28 -4.06
C ALA A 280 -6.88 20.15 -5.40
N ASP A 281 -6.53 20.93 -6.42
CA ASP A 281 -7.12 20.81 -7.77
C ASP A 281 -6.90 19.41 -8.36
N ALA A 282 -5.76 18.77 -8.06
CA ALA A 282 -5.47 17.42 -8.52
C ALA A 282 -6.40 16.36 -7.91
N GLY A 283 -7.15 16.69 -6.85
CA GLY A 283 -8.25 15.87 -6.33
C GLY A 283 -9.57 16.01 -7.11
N HIS A 284 -9.70 17.05 -7.94
CA HIS A 284 -10.84 17.31 -8.81
C HIS A 284 -10.41 17.66 -10.25
N PRO A 285 -9.59 16.82 -10.92
CA PRO A 285 -9.02 17.15 -12.23
C PRO A 285 -10.09 17.22 -13.34
N GLN A 286 -11.31 16.75 -13.10
CA GLN A 286 -12.38 16.84 -14.10
C GLN A 286 -13.02 18.24 -14.19
N ASP A 287 -12.64 19.17 -13.31
CA ASP A 287 -13.07 20.56 -13.36
C ASP A 287 -12.27 21.39 -14.38
N TRP A 288 -11.24 20.81 -15.02
CA TRP A 288 -10.43 21.45 -16.07
C TRP A 288 -10.37 20.58 -17.34
N PRO A 289 -10.39 21.20 -18.54
CA PRO A 289 -10.13 20.49 -19.78
C PRO A 289 -8.68 19.99 -19.85
N TYR A 290 -8.44 18.99 -20.70
CA TYR A 290 -7.15 18.28 -20.75
C TYR A 290 -5.94 19.19 -20.91
N GLU A 291 -5.99 20.12 -21.86
CA GLU A 291 -4.89 21.00 -22.20
C GLU A 291 -4.61 22.06 -21.12
N GLU A 292 -5.63 22.52 -20.38
CA GLU A 292 -5.42 23.36 -19.20
C GLU A 292 -4.69 22.59 -18.08
N LYS A 293 -4.97 21.29 -17.92
CA LYS A 293 -4.26 20.44 -16.95
C LYS A 293 -2.81 20.21 -17.33
N VAL A 294 -2.54 19.85 -18.58
CA VAL A 294 -1.17 19.62 -19.06
C VAL A 294 -0.31 20.87 -18.90
N LEU A 295 -0.82 22.04 -19.31
CA LEU A 295 -0.08 23.29 -19.13
C LEU A 295 0.02 23.70 -17.65
N GLY A 296 -0.99 23.39 -16.84
CA GLY A 296 -0.96 23.52 -15.39
C GLY A 296 0.18 22.71 -14.78
N TRP A 297 0.33 21.44 -15.14
CA TRP A 297 1.46 20.59 -14.72
C TRP A 297 2.81 21.14 -15.20
N GLY A 298 2.88 21.64 -16.44
CA GLY A 298 4.09 22.28 -16.96
C GLY A 298 4.49 23.55 -16.19
N ALA A 299 3.50 24.28 -15.67
CA ALA A 299 3.72 25.43 -14.81
C ALA A 299 4.05 24.99 -13.36
N TRP A 300 3.21 24.17 -12.74
CA TRP A 300 3.31 23.65 -11.38
C TRP A 300 3.45 22.12 -11.40
N PRO A 301 4.69 21.59 -11.31
CA PRO A 301 4.98 20.17 -11.48
C PRO A 301 4.32 19.33 -10.39
N ILE A 302 3.99 18.08 -10.72
CA ILE A 302 3.43 17.12 -9.77
C ILE A 302 4.34 16.90 -8.54
N ASP A 303 3.73 16.75 -7.36
CA ASP A 303 4.42 16.24 -6.18
C ASP A 303 4.33 14.71 -6.16
N THR A 304 5.48 14.05 -6.26
CA THR A 304 5.56 12.58 -6.32
C THR A 304 5.69 11.93 -4.94
N GLY A 305 5.70 12.74 -3.87
CA GLY A 305 5.86 12.29 -2.48
C GLY A 305 7.23 11.72 -2.13
N ARG A 306 8.13 11.54 -3.11
CA ARG A 306 9.46 10.94 -2.94
C ARG A 306 10.50 11.69 -3.76
N ALA A 307 11.71 11.80 -3.23
CA ALA A 307 12.83 12.44 -3.90
C ALA A 307 13.98 11.45 -4.11
N TYR A 308 14.69 11.60 -5.22
CA TYR A 308 15.78 10.71 -5.62
C TYR A 308 17.01 11.51 -6.05
N ALA A 309 18.20 10.96 -5.85
CA ALA A 309 19.43 11.47 -6.44
C ALA A 309 19.60 10.92 -7.87
N ASP A 310 20.53 11.49 -8.64
CA ASP A 310 20.85 11.01 -10.00
C ASP A 310 21.38 9.57 -10.05
N ASP A 311 21.90 9.05 -8.93
CA ASP A 311 22.30 7.64 -8.80
C ASP A 311 21.11 6.71 -8.45
N GLY A 312 19.91 7.27 -8.31
CA GLY A 312 18.67 6.57 -8.00
C GLY A 312 18.43 6.34 -6.50
N THR A 313 19.29 6.86 -5.63
CA THR A 313 19.10 6.72 -4.17
C THR A 313 17.99 7.65 -3.67
N ALA A 314 16.99 7.09 -2.98
CA ALA A 314 15.95 7.85 -2.30
C ALA A 314 16.56 8.81 -1.26
N ASN A 315 16.02 10.02 -1.15
CA ASN A 315 16.48 11.02 -0.20
C ASN A 315 15.32 11.95 0.24
N ASN A 316 15.61 12.89 1.14
CA ASN A 316 14.62 13.81 1.72
C ASN A 316 14.65 15.21 1.07
N SER A 317 15.00 15.29 -0.21
CA SER A 317 14.98 16.55 -0.97
C SER A 317 13.55 16.89 -1.43
N ASN A 318 13.40 17.93 -2.27
CA ASN A 318 12.13 18.29 -2.87
C ASN A 318 11.54 17.12 -3.69
N THR A 319 10.26 16.84 -3.48
CA THR A 319 9.48 15.75 -4.09
C THR A 319 8.77 16.14 -5.40
N ALA A 320 8.96 17.40 -5.85
CA ALA A 320 8.54 17.83 -7.18
C ALA A 320 9.10 16.89 -8.26
N GLY A 321 8.23 16.41 -9.14
CA GLY A 321 8.57 15.37 -10.11
C GLY A 321 9.52 15.82 -11.22
N TYR A 322 9.56 17.12 -11.51
CA TYR A 322 10.45 17.74 -12.50
C TYR A 322 10.51 19.27 -12.30
N SER A 323 11.42 19.94 -13.02
CA SER A 323 11.53 21.40 -12.96
C SER A 323 10.40 22.09 -13.75
N PRO A 324 9.75 23.13 -13.16
CA PRO A 324 8.71 23.89 -13.83
C PRO A 324 9.27 24.71 -15.00
N ALA A 325 8.39 25.06 -15.93
CA ALA A 325 8.66 26.12 -16.89
C ALA A 325 8.73 27.47 -16.16
N TRP A 326 9.26 28.49 -16.84
CA TRP A 326 9.37 29.81 -16.26
C TRP A 326 8.70 30.89 -17.13
N TRP A 327 8.24 31.94 -16.46
CA TRP A 327 7.61 33.13 -17.04
C TRP A 327 8.28 34.38 -16.46
N ASP A 328 8.15 35.51 -17.12
CA ASP A 328 8.70 36.80 -16.65
C ASP A 328 7.99 37.33 -15.39
N SER A 329 6.74 36.91 -15.14
CA SER A 329 5.97 37.29 -13.96
C SER A 329 4.93 36.24 -13.54
N ASP A 330 4.53 36.26 -12.26
CA ASP A 330 3.46 35.37 -11.76
C ASP A 330 2.12 35.57 -12.51
N PRO A 331 1.65 36.80 -12.83
CA PRO A 331 0.48 36.99 -13.67
C PRO A 331 0.58 36.36 -15.07
N ASP A 332 1.77 36.35 -15.68
CA ASP A 332 1.98 35.67 -16.96
C ASP A 332 1.87 34.15 -16.77
N ARG A 333 2.40 33.60 -15.68
CA ARG A 333 2.23 32.19 -15.34
C ARG A 333 0.77 31.83 -15.06
N SER A 334 0.03 32.61 -14.27
CA SER A 334 -1.39 32.37 -13.97
C SER A 334 -2.29 32.49 -15.22
N SER A 335 -1.85 33.22 -16.25
CA SER A 335 -2.54 33.31 -17.55
C SER A 335 -2.08 32.25 -18.56
N VAL A 336 -1.39 31.18 -18.13
CA VAL A 336 -1.11 30.00 -18.97
C VAL A 336 -2.41 29.39 -19.53
N LYS A 337 -3.50 29.49 -18.76
CA LYS A 337 -4.87 29.20 -19.20
C LYS A 337 -5.47 30.41 -19.94
N PRO A 338 -6.28 30.18 -21.00
CA PRO A 338 -7.02 31.23 -21.69
C PRO A 338 -8.20 31.78 -20.86
N ASP A 339 -8.75 32.92 -21.27
CA ASP A 339 -10.05 33.38 -20.77
C ASP A 339 -11.16 32.43 -21.25
N LEU A 340 -12.22 32.29 -20.44
CA LEU A 340 -13.32 31.34 -20.66
C LEU A 340 -13.85 31.34 -22.09
N ASP A 341 -13.99 32.51 -22.70
CA ASP A 341 -14.67 32.70 -23.98
C ASP A 341 -13.72 32.64 -25.19
N THR A 342 -12.42 32.41 -24.98
CA THR A 342 -11.37 32.47 -26.02
C THR A 342 -11.67 31.54 -27.20
N PHE A 343 -12.27 30.38 -26.92
CA PHE A 343 -12.56 29.32 -27.89
C PHE A 343 -14.07 29.17 -28.18
N CYS A 344 -14.87 30.21 -27.91
CA CYS A 344 -16.30 30.22 -28.17
C CYS A 344 -16.68 31.35 -29.14
N SER A 345 -17.06 30.99 -30.36
CA SER A 345 -17.46 31.95 -31.38
C SER A 345 -18.65 31.45 -32.18
N PRO A 346 -19.70 32.26 -32.36
CA PRO A 346 -20.84 31.88 -33.19
C PRO A 346 -20.47 31.64 -34.66
N ASP A 347 -19.39 32.26 -35.15
CA ASP A 347 -18.96 32.16 -36.55
C ASP A 347 -17.93 31.04 -36.79
N VAL A 348 -17.34 30.48 -35.72
CA VAL A 348 -16.34 29.40 -35.81
C VAL A 348 -16.92 28.07 -35.42
N ASN A 349 -17.65 27.99 -34.31
CA ASN A 349 -18.10 26.72 -33.76
C ASN A 349 -19.51 26.81 -33.16
N ASP A 350 -20.37 27.68 -33.72
CA ASP A 350 -21.76 27.87 -33.29
C ASP A 350 -21.92 28.06 -31.76
N CYS A 351 -20.89 28.60 -31.09
CA CYS A 351 -20.85 28.77 -29.65
C CYS A 351 -21.19 30.22 -29.27
N ASP A 352 -22.21 30.42 -28.44
CA ASP A 352 -22.54 31.72 -27.85
C ASP A 352 -21.94 31.82 -26.44
N PRO A 353 -20.97 32.71 -26.17
CA PRO A 353 -20.37 32.85 -24.85
C PRO A 353 -21.37 33.19 -23.74
N ALA A 354 -22.50 33.83 -24.08
CA ALA A 354 -23.55 34.14 -23.11
C ALA A 354 -24.47 32.94 -22.82
N ALA A 355 -24.45 31.91 -23.68
CA ALA A 355 -25.27 30.71 -23.59
C ALA A 355 -24.57 29.51 -24.26
N PRO A 356 -23.41 29.07 -23.72
CA PRO A 356 -22.63 28.01 -24.35
C PRO A 356 -23.41 26.69 -24.42
N PRO A 357 -23.17 25.85 -25.45
CA PRO A 357 -23.77 24.54 -25.58
C PRO A 357 -23.59 23.68 -24.33
N ARG A 358 -24.63 22.94 -23.95
CA ARG A 358 -24.65 22.11 -22.73
C ARG A 358 -24.67 20.61 -23.05
N CYS A 359 -23.92 20.21 -24.07
CA CYS A 359 -24.00 18.86 -24.65
C CYS A 359 -23.72 17.75 -23.63
N GLU A 360 -22.68 17.90 -22.83
CA GLU A 360 -22.22 16.94 -21.83
C GLU A 360 -23.07 17.01 -20.57
N VAL A 361 -23.34 18.22 -20.06
CA VAL A 361 -24.08 18.43 -18.82
C VAL A 361 -25.53 17.99 -18.92
N ASP A 362 -26.17 18.21 -20.09
CA ASP A 362 -27.55 17.84 -20.32
C ASP A 362 -27.68 16.48 -21.04
N HIS A 363 -26.56 15.77 -21.29
CA HIS A 363 -26.46 14.46 -21.95
C HIS A 363 -27.24 14.38 -23.28
N LEU A 364 -27.04 15.35 -24.16
CA LEU A 364 -27.83 15.52 -25.39
C LEU A 364 -27.47 14.53 -26.52
N GLY A 365 -26.53 13.64 -26.28
CA GLY A 365 -26.11 12.59 -27.19
C GLY A 365 -25.09 13.04 -28.24
N PRO A 366 -24.58 12.10 -29.04
CA PRO A 366 -23.36 12.28 -29.85
C PRO A 366 -23.51 13.26 -31.03
N SER A 367 -24.72 13.71 -31.35
CA SER A 367 -24.96 14.71 -32.39
C SER A 367 -24.88 16.15 -31.90
N CYS A 368 -24.75 16.38 -30.59
CA CYS A 368 -24.69 17.71 -30.01
C CYS A 368 -23.31 18.37 -30.20
N ASP A 369 -22.23 17.63 -29.96
CA ASP A 369 -20.86 18.15 -30.01
C ASP A 369 -20.38 18.57 -31.41
N PRO A 370 -20.66 17.83 -32.51
CA PRO A 370 -20.01 18.08 -33.79
C PRO A 370 -20.14 19.52 -34.31
N PRO A 371 -21.31 20.17 -34.29
CA PRO A 371 -21.45 21.58 -34.67
C PRO A 371 -20.54 22.55 -33.89
N HIS A 372 -20.06 22.14 -32.72
CA HIS A 372 -19.30 22.99 -31.79
C HIS A 372 -17.79 22.74 -31.80
N TRP A 373 -17.30 21.99 -32.78
CA TRP A 373 -15.87 21.74 -32.96
C TRP A 373 -15.10 23.00 -33.36
N TYR A 374 -14.02 23.29 -32.65
CA TYR A 374 -13.27 24.54 -32.80
C TYR A 374 -12.25 24.47 -33.92
N HIS A 375 -12.22 25.51 -34.78
CA HIS A 375 -11.39 25.48 -35.98
C HIS A 375 -10.93 26.87 -36.48
N ALA A 376 -10.75 27.84 -35.57
CA ALA A 376 -10.30 29.17 -35.98
C ALA A 376 -8.85 29.12 -36.54
N PRO A 377 -8.56 29.89 -37.62
CA PRO A 377 -7.23 29.86 -38.23
C PRO A 377 -6.15 30.62 -37.42
N GLN A 378 -6.56 31.41 -36.43
CA GLN A 378 -5.68 32.11 -35.50
C GLN A 378 -6.49 32.50 -34.26
N THR A 379 -5.97 32.19 -33.08
CA THR A 379 -6.56 32.52 -31.78
C THR A 379 -5.48 33.07 -30.87
N THR A 380 -5.76 34.15 -30.14
CA THR A 380 -4.72 34.82 -29.34
C THR A 380 -5.27 35.28 -28.00
N TRP A 381 -4.63 34.85 -26.91
CA TRP A 381 -4.77 35.45 -25.57
C TRP A 381 -3.43 35.98 -25.04
N LYS A 382 -2.31 35.52 -25.59
CA LYS A 382 -0.96 36.02 -25.31
C LYS A 382 -0.27 36.61 -26.54
N VAL A 383 -0.50 37.89 -26.80
CA VAL A 383 -0.02 38.59 -28.02
C VAL A 383 1.51 38.80 -28.09
N ALA A 384 2.24 38.72 -26.97
CA ALA A 384 3.66 39.03 -26.87
C ALA A 384 4.45 37.87 -26.24
N CYS A 385 4.43 36.69 -26.89
CA CYS A 385 5.00 35.47 -26.31
C CYS A 385 6.47 35.58 -25.86
N ASP A 386 7.29 36.43 -26.49
CA ASP A 386 8.67 36.68 -26.04
C ASP A 386 8.79 37.09 -24.57
N SER A 387 7.73 37.69 -23.99
CA SER A 387 7.70 38.16 -22.59
C SER A 387 6.50 37.67 -21.78
N SER A 388 5.54 36.97 -22.39
CA SER A 388 4.31 36.53 -21.70
C SER A 388 4.07 35.02 -21.73
N CYS A 389 4.65 34.30 -22.70
CA CYS A 389 4.47 32.86 -22.82
C CYS A 389 5.49 32.10 -21.95
N GLY A 390 5.18 30.86 -21.61
CA GLY A 390 6.06 30.03 -20.81
C GLY A 390 7.28 29.59 -21.60
N HIS A 391 8.41 29.53 -20.93
CA HIS A 391 9.69 29.12 -21.49
C HIS A 391 10.18 27.80 -20.88
N GLU A 392 10.79 26.98 -21.73
CA GLU A 392 11.39 25.70 -21.34
C GLU A 392 12.45 25.88 -20.25
N TYR A 393 12.48 24.91 -19.34
CA TYR A 393 13.61 24.66 -18.46
C TYR A 393 14.14 23.24 -18.67
N LEU A 394 15.39 23.10 -19.12
CA LEU A 394 16.06 21.79 -19.15
C LEU A 394 16.87 21.60 -17.88
N THR A 395 16.59 20.54 -17.14
CA THR A 395 17.41 20.09 -16.01
C THR A 395 18.70 19.46 -16.53
N TYR A 396 18.60 18.58 -17.52
CA TYR A 396 19.71 17.87 -18.14
C TYR A 396 20.16 18.55 -19.45
N LYS A 397 20.70 19.77 -19.30
CA LYS A 397 21.14 20.64 -20.41
C LYS A 397 22.22 20.01 -21.30
N THR A 398 23.07 19.14 -20.74
CA THR A 398 24.10 18.41 -21.47
C THR A 398 23.67 16.96 -21.64
N LEU A 399 23.79 16.43 -22.87
CA LEU A 399 23.51 15.02 -23.15
C LEU A 399 24.35 14.12 -22.23
N ARG A 400 23.69 13.18 -21.57
CA ARG A 400 24.28 12.25 -20.62
C ARG A 400 23.57 10.91 -20.66
N ALA A 401 24.25 9.88 -20.17
CA ALA A 401 23.67 8.55 -20.03
C ALA A 401 22.50 8.56 -19.02
N GLU A 402 21.63 7.55 -19.17
CA GLU A 402 20.51 7.25 -18.27
C GLU A 402 20.95 7.23 -16.81
N LEU A 403 20.06 7.74 -15.95
CA LEU A 403 20.30 7.84 -14.51
C LEU A 403 20.25 6.46 -13.83
N GLY A 404 20.72 6.41 -12.58
CA GLY A 404 20.66 5.18 -11.78
C GLY A 404 19.23 4.74 -11.47
N ASN A 405 19.04 3.44 -11.25
CA ASN A 405 17.73 2.91 -10.87
C ASN A 405 17.36 3.32 -9.45
N GLY A 406 16.06 3.53 -9.24
CA GLY A 406 15.50 3.79 -7.92
C GLY A 406 15.92 2.73 -6.90
N ASN A 407 16.24 3.16 -5.69
CA ASN A 407 16.44 2.29 -4.53
C ASN A 407 16.13 3.05 -3.22
N ASN A 408 15.82 2.32 -2.16
CA ASN A 408 15.46 2.86 -0.84
C ASN A 408 16.68 3.20 0.06
N GLY A 409 17.88 3.38 -0.50
CA GLY A 409 19.10 3.62 0.27
C GLY A 409 19.84 2.35 0.73
N SER A 410 19.23 1.16 0.58
CA SER A 410 19.89 -0.13 0.84
C SER A 410 20.64 -0.70 -0.38
N GLY A 411 20.48 -0.07 -1.55
CA GLY A 411 21.13 -0.44 -2.81
C GLY A 411 20.32 -1.38 -3.71
N HIS A 412 19.51 -2.29 -3.15
CA HIS A 412 18.65 -3.22 -3.90
C HIS A 412 17.28 -3.36 -3.21
N MET A 413 16.20 -3.54 -3.97
CA MET A 413 14.81 -3.62 -3.46
C MET A 413 14.31 -5.06 -3.25
N CYS A 414 15.24 -6.00 -3.09
CA CYS A 414 14.97 -7.44 -2.97
C CYS A 414 15.76 -8.05 -1.81
N ASP A 415 15.36 -9.24 -1.38
CA ASP A 415 16.09 -10.11 -0.46
C ASP A 415 16.33 -11.49 -1.10
N ASN A 416 17.45 -12.12 -0.75
CA ASN A 416 17.77 -13.49 -1.13
C ASN A 416 18.38 -14.27 0.05
N SER A 417 18.29 -13.72 1.26
CA SER A 417 18.74 -14.35 2.48
C SER A 417 17.78 -15.49 2.87
N VAL A 418 18.33 -16.66 3.20
CA VAL A 418 17.54 -17.85 3.54
C VAL A 418 17.82 -18.26 4.98
N PRO A 419 16.78 -18.54 5.79
CA PRO A 419 16.97 -19.11 7.12
C PRO A 419 17.80 -20.39 7.06
N SER A 420 18.81 -20.49 7.93
CA SER A 420 19.77 -21.60 7.89
C SER A 420 19.08 -22.96 8.00
N GLY A 421 19.37 -23.86 7.05
CA GLY A 421 18.83 -25.22 7.00
C GLY A 421 17.39 -25.32 6.50
N ALA A 422 16.78 -24.21 6.06
CA ALA A 422 15.42 -24.22 5.54
C ALA A 422 15.31 -24.71 4.09
N LEU A 423 14.13 -25.24 3.77
CA LEU A 423 13.66 -25.51 2.42
C LEU A 423 12.75 -24.36 2.03
N VAL A 424 13.09 -23.66 0.96
CA VAL A 424 12.29 -22.52 0.48
C VAL A 424 11.40 -22.97 -0.67
N VAL A 425 10.17 -22.49 -0.67
CA VAL A 425 9.26 -22.52 -1.83
C VAL A 425 8.95 -21.07 -2.17
N ASP A 426 9.40 -20.65 -3.36
CA ASP A 426 9.19 -19.30 -3.93
C ASP A 426 7.78 -19.22 -4.52
N ASP A 427 7.25 -18.02 -4.71
CA ASP A 427 5.98 -17.78 -5.41
C ASP A 427 6.07 -17.99 -6.93
N VAL A 428 7.28 -17.96 -7.50
CA VAL A 428 7.51 -18.24 -8.91
C VAL A 428 8.63 -19.25 -9.14
N PRO A 429 8.60 -20.04 -10.23
CA PRO A 429 9.70 -20.94 -10.54
C PRO A 429 11.02 -20.16 -10.74
N THR A 430 12.15 -20.74 -10.33
CA THR A 430 13.51 -20.18 -10.54
C THR A 430 13.89 -19.87 -12.00
N SER A 431 13.09 -20.30 -12.98
CA SER A 431 13.22 -19.92 -14.38
C SER A 431 12.72 -18.50 -14.70
N VAL A 432 11.88 -17.93 -13.84
CA VAL A 432 11.50 -16.52 -13.92
C VAL A 432 12.73 -15.67 -13.61
N PRO A 433 13.14 -14.77 -14.52
CA PRO A 433 14.34 -13.97 -14.32
C PRO A 433 14.16 -12.97 -13.19
N ALA A 434 15.26 -12.64 -12.49
CA ALA A 434 15.30 -11.47 -11.64
C ALA A 434 15.33 -10.21 -12.52
N MET A 435 14.47 -9.25 -12.22
CA MET A 435 14.31 -7.97 -12.90
C MET A 435 15.28 -6.91 -12.37
N THR A 436 15.60 -6.99 -11.08
CA THR A 436 16.45 -6.04 -10.35
C THR A 436 17.92 -6.48 -10.39
N ASP A 437 18.79 -5.56 -10.78
CA ASP A 437 20.24 -5.79 -10.77
C ASP A 437 20.69 -6.15 -9.34
N GLY A 438 21.48 -7.23 -9.20
CA GLY A 438 21.98 -7.70 -7.90
C GLY A 438 21.10 -8.75 -7.20
N CYS A 439 19.90 -9.02 -7.72
CA CYS A 439 18.92 -9.91 -7.10
C CYS A 439 18.93 -11.35 -7.66
N SER A 440 20.11 -11.86 -8.00
CA SER A 440 20.23 -13.21 -8.58
C SER A 440 19.71 -14.30 -7.63
N LYS A 441 18.73 -15.10 -8.09
CA LYS A 441 18.18 -16.27 -7.39
C LYS A 441 19.17 -17.44 -7.22
N SER A 442 20.45 -17.28 -7.57
CA SER A 442 21.47 -18.35 -7.54
C SER A 442 21.90 -18.80 -6.15
N ALA A 443 21.54 -18.07 -5.09
CA ALA A 443 21.98 -18.34 -3.72
C ALA A 443 21.15 -19.43 -3.01
N TRP A 444 20.01 -19.82 -3.58
CA TRP A 444 19.07 -20.76 -3.00
C TRP A 444 18.44 -21.64 -4.10
N THR A 445 17.64 -22.63 -3.69
CA THR A 445 16.95 -23.53 -4.62
C THR A 445 15.53 -23.76 -4.15
N ASP A 446 14.59 -23.70 -5.09
CA ASP A 446 13.20 -24.04 -4.84
C ASP A 446 13.07 -25.53 -4.44
N SER A 447 12.38 -25.77 -3.34
CA SER A 447 12.13 -27.08 -2.73
C SER A 447 10.69 -27.54 -2.92
N GLY A 448 9.90 -26.84 -3.73
CA GLY A 448 8.49 -27.10 -3.92
C GLY A 448 7.91 -26.45 -5.16
N SER A 449 6.66 -26.00 -5.04
CA SER A 449 5.95 -25.26 -6.07
C SER A 449 4.91 -24.35 -5.43
N PHE A 450 4.74 -23.15 -5.96
CA PHE A 450 3.59 -22.30 -5.70
C PHE A 450 2.56 -22.42 -6.82
N THR A 451 1.27 -22.39 -6.45
CA THR A 451 0.15 -22.35 -7.39
C THR A 451 -1.01 -21.55 -6.79
N PHE A 452 -1.70 -20.77 -7.61
CA PHE A 452 -3.04 -20.29 -7.27
C PHE A 452 -4.08 -21.41 -7.46
N SER A 453 -5.10 -21.43 -6.60
CA SER A 453 -6.33 -22.17 -6.86
C SER A 453 -6.99 -21.63 -8.15
N PRO A 454 -7.75 -22.45 -8.90
CA PRO A 454 -8.40 -21.99 -10.12
C PRO A 454 -9.26 -20.75 -9.86
N PHE A 455 -9.03 -19.66 -10.60
CA PHE A 455 -9.82 -18.44 -10.50
C PHE A 455 -11.29 -18.77 -10.84
N GLN A 456 -12.23 -18.26 -10.04
CA GLN A 456 -13.65 -18.52 -10.29
C GLN A 456 -14.17 -17.58 -11.36
N ALA A 457 -14.89 -18.14 -12.32
CA ALA A 457 -15.45 -17.37 -13.41
C ALA A 457 -16.77 -16.70 -13.03
N ASP A 458 -17.03 -15.55 -13.62
CA ASP A 458 -18.33 -14.89 -13.60
C ASP A 458 -19.38 -15.66 -14.43
N SER A 459 -20.58 -15.10 -14.56
CA SER A 459 -21.67 -15.70 -15.36
C SER A 459 -21.41 -15.72 -16.88
N GLN A 460 -20.42 -14.95 -17.36
CA GLN A 460 -19.99 -14.84 -18.75
C GLN A 460 -18.71 -15.64 -19.05
N ASN A 461 -18.18 -16.35 -18.05
CA ASN A 461 -16.95 -17.12 -18.10
C ASN A 461 -15.67 -16.26 -18.23
N HIS A 462 -15.65 -15.11 -17.56
CA HIS A 462 -14.48 -14.24 -17.35
C HIS A 462 -13.97 -14.31 -15.90
N TYR A 463 -12.72 -13.91 -15.65
CA TYR A 463 -12.02 -14.11 -14.36
C TYR A 463 -11.64 -12.78 -13.70
N GLU A 464 -12.62 -12.13 -13.05
CA GLU A 464 -12.49 -10.78 -12.49
C GLU A 464 -11.32 -10.62 -11.49
N ALA A 465 -11.09 -11.62 -10.63
CA ALA A 465 -9.98 -11.65 -9.68
C ALA A 465 -8.59 -11.43 -10.32
N LYS A 466 -8.39 -11.75 -11.61
CA LYS A 466 -7.12 -11.48 -12.30
C LYS A 466 -6.88 -9.99 -12.54
N GLY A 467 -7.95 -9.19 -12.56
CA GLY A 467 -7.87 -7.73 -12.59
C GLY A 467 -7.28 -7.15 -11.32
N ASP A 468 -7.55 -7.81 -10.19
CA ASP A 468 -7.10 -7.46 -8.84
C ASP A 468 -5.79 -8.13 -8.41
N LEU A 469 -5.25 -9.02 -9.24
CA LEU A 469 -3.96 -9.67 -8.99
C LEU A 469 -2.86 -8.86 -9.66
N HIS A 470 -1.77 -8.62 -8.92
CA HIS A 470 -0.62 -7.84 -9.35
C HIS A 470 0.68 -8.57 -9.00
N GLN A 471 1.75 -8.27 -9.73
CA GLN A 471 3.10 -8.76 -9.44
C GLN A 471 4.06 -7.59 -9.23
N ILE A 472 5.07 -7.77 -8.38
CA ILE A 472 6.15 -6.81 -8.13
C ILE A 472 7.50 -7.52 -8.22
N GLY A 473 8.46 -6.89 -8.88
CA GLY A 473 9.88 -7.22 -8.78
C GLY A 473 10.47 -6.59 -7.52
N GLY A 474 10.49 -7.37 -6.45
CA GLY A 474 10.91 -7.01 -5.09
C GLY A 474 10.76 -8.22 -4.18
N GLY A 475 10.75 -8.04 -2.86
CA GLY A 475 10.56 -9.18 -1.95
C GLY A 475 11.70 -10.19 -1.97
N PHE A 476 11.46 -11.39 -1.48
CA PHE A 476 12.38 -12.52 -1.62
C PHE A 476 12.41 -13.00 -3.08
N GLY A 477 13.60 -13.33 -3.58
CA GLY A 477 13.73 -13.87 -4.93
C GLY A 477 13.42 -12.87 -6.04
N ASP A 478 13.20 -11.58 -5.74
CA ASP A 478 12.86 -10.52 -6.70
C ASP A 478 11.54 -10.74 -7.45
N HIS A 479 10.57 -11.36 -6.76
CA HIS A 479 9.21 -11.48 -7.22
C HIS A 479 8.27 -11.67 -6.02
N PHE A 480 7.13 -10.99 -6.00
CA PHE A 480 5.98 -11.38 -5.19
C PHE A 480 4.68 -11.00 -5.89
N TRP A 481 3.58 -11.66 -5.52
CA TRP A 481 2.23 -11.27 -5.92
C TRP A 481 1.55 -10.47 -4.82
N TYR A 482 0.65 -9.57 -5.17
CA TYR A 482 -0.29 -9.00 -4.21
C TYR A 482 -1.68 -8.80 -4.83
N ALA A 483 -2.68 -8.66 -3.97
CA ALA A 483 -4.05 -8.30 -4.31
C ALA A 483 -4.69 -7.56 -3.13
N HIS A 484 -5.91 -7.07 -3.30
CA HIS A 484 -6.64 -6.45 -2.20
C HIS A 484 -7.35 -7.51 -1.35
N THR A 485 -7.41 -7.25 -0.04
CA THR A 485 -8.15 -8.06 0.92
C THR A 485 -9.66 -8.00 0.66
N ARG A 486 -10.35 -9.12 0.81
CA ARG A 486 -11.76 -9.27 0.45
C ARG A 486 -12.56 -9.89 1.61
N ASN A 487 -13.85 -9.64 1.61
CA ASN A 487 -14.84 -10.27 2.46
C ASN A 487 -16.12 -10.54 1.65
N LEU A 488 -17.19 -10.95 2.33
CA LEU A 488 -18.49 -11.27 1.71
C LEU A 488 -19.06 -10.11 0.90
N ASP A 489 -18.87 -8.88 1.38
CA ASP A 489 -19.41 -7.66 0.77
C ASP A 489 -18.55 -7.19 -0.42
N THR A 490 -17.32 -7.70 -0.57
CA THR A 490 -16.36 -7.28 -1.60
C THR A 490 -15.98 -8.40 -2.58
N GLY A 491 -16.80 -9.46 -2.66
CA GLY A 491 -16.72 -10.47 -3.72
C GLY A 491 -15.99 -11.78 -3.37
N ALA A 492 -15.64 -12.00 -2.09
CA ALA A 492 -15.07 -13.25 -1.59
C ALA A 492 -15.89 -13.85 -0.44
N ASN A 493 -16.31 -15.09 -0.57
CA ASN A 493 -17.04 -15.84 0.44
C ASN A 493 -16.13 -16.88 1.10
N ASN A 494 -16.25 -17.05 2.42
CA ASN A 494 -15.65 -18.15 3.15
C ASN A 494 -16.76 -19.02 3.77
N GLN A 495 -16.74 -20.33 3.48
CA GLN A 495 -17.74 -21.28 4.00
C GLN A 495 -17.86 -21.26 5.53
N TYR A 496 -16.75 -20.99 6.24
CA TYR A 496 -16.67 -20.95 7.70
C TYR A 496 -16.55 -19.51 8.19
N SER A 497 -17.44 -18.61 7.73
CA SER A 497 -17.35 -17.17 7.98
C SER A 497 -17.04 -16.87 9.46
N TYR A 498 -15.88 -16.27 9.71
CA TYR A 498 -15.33 -15.91 11.03
C TYR A 498 -15.01 -17.05 12.01
N ASP A 499 -15.20 -18.33 11.64
CA ASP A 499 -14.64 -19.46 12.40
C ASP A 499 -13.18 -19.70 11.97
N LEU A 500 -12.30 -18.93 12.59
CA LEU A 500 -10.86 -18.94 12.33
C LEU A 500 -10.16 -20.19 12.85
N SER A 501 -10.89 -21.13 13.48
CA SER A 501 -10.37 -22.45 13.84
C SER A 501 -10.35 -23.43 12.67
N GLN A 502 -11.10 -23.15 11.60
CA GLN A 502 -11.15 -23.97 10.39
C GLN A 502 -10.30 -23.35 9.28
N PRO A 503 -9.58 -24.16 8.48
CA PRO A 503 -8.97 -23.68 7.24
C PRO A 503 -9.99 -22.91 6.39
N PRO A 504 -9.68 -21.68 5.92
CA PRO A 504 -10.57 -20.95 5.04
C PRO A 504 -10.91 -21.75 3.78
N ASP A 505 -12.19 -21.80 3.44
CA ASP A 505 -12.70 -22.39 2.19
C ASP A 505 -13.29 -21.25 1.36
N VAL A 506 -12.40 -20.59 0.62
CA VAL A 506 -12.67 -19.30 -0.02
C VAL A 506 -13.13 -19.49 -1.46
N SER A 507 -14.19 -18.78 -1.83
CA SER A 507 -14.86 -18.81 -3.14
C SER A 507 -15.38 -17.43 -3.52
N GLY A 508 -15.84 -17.25 -4.76
CA GLY A 508 -16.29 -15.95 -5.28
C GLY A 508 -15.43 -15.44 -6.43
N VAL A 509 -15.98 -14.52 -7.22
CA VAL A 509 -15.36 -14.00 -8.45
C VAL A 509 -14.10 -13.14 -8.19
N MET A 510 -13.97 -12.60 -6.97
CA MET A 510 -12.78 -11.85 -6.50
C MET A 510 -11.87 -12.67 -5.57
N ALA A 511 -12.17 -13.95 -5.35
CA ALA A 511 -11.38 -14.79 -4.46
C ALA A 511 -10.08 -15.26 -5.10
N ILE A 512 -8.98 -15.08 -4.37
CA ILE A 512 -7.64 -15.54 -4.74
C ILE A 512 -7.07 -16.36 -3.58
N THR A 513 -6.48 -17.51 -3.88
CA THR A 513 -5.82 -18.36 -2.88
C THR A 513 -4.55 -18.96 -3.45
N GLY A 514 -3.41 -18.54 -2.90
CA GLY A 514 -2.09 -19.07 -3.22
C GLY A 514 -1.71 -20.23 -2.29
N THR A 515 -0.99 -21.23 -2.81
CA THR A 515 -0.51 -22.36 -2.00
C THR A 515 0.95 -22.71 -2.34
N TRP A 516 1.82 -22.65 -1.34
CA TRP A 516 3.19 -23.18 -1.39
C TRP A 516 3.19 -24.64 -0.96
N LYS A 517 3.50 -25.56 -1.88
CA LYS A 517 3.56 -27.00 -1.60
C LYS A 517 5.00 -27.48 -1.61
N LEU A 518 5.41 -28.21 -0.57
CA LEU A 518 6.71 -28.87 -0.54
C LEU A 518 6.77 -30.03 -1.56
N GLY A 519 7.86 -30.10 -2.31
CA GLY A 519 8.11 -31.19 -3.27
C GLY A 519 8.50 -32.52 -2.62
N ARG A 520 8.61 -32.55 -1.29
CA ARG A 520 8.92 -33.75 -0.48
C ARG A 520 8.12 -33.74 0.82
N GLN A 521 7.91 -34.92 1.39
CA GLN A 521 7.33 -35.07 2.72
C GLN A 521 8.43 -34.99 3.79
N LEU A 522 8.20 -34.18 4.81
CA LEU A 522 8.94 -34.09 6.06
C LEU A 522 8.31 -35.01 7.11
N ASP A 523 9.13 -35.42 8.07
CA ASP A 523 8.77 -36.26 9.21
C ASP A 523 9.45 -35.70 10.47
N GLY A 524 8.69 -34.96 11.27
CA GLY A 524 9.10 -34.33 12.51
C GLY A 524 8.86 -32.82 12.57
N TRP A 525 9.29 -32.25 13.70
CA TRP A 525 9.08 -30.85 14.04
C TRP A 525 9.77 -29.90 13.07
N THR A 526 9.04 -28.94 12.56
CA THR A 526 9.48 -27.99 11.53
C THR A 526 8.97 -26.60 11.88
N ARG A 527 9.87 -25.62 11.88
CA ARG A 527 9.48 -24.20 11.93
C ARG A 527 9.06 -23.76 10.54
N VAL A 528 7.94 -23.07 10.44
CA VAL A 528 7.43 -22.50 9.20
C VAL A 528 7.58 -20.99 9.27
N LEU A 529 8.24 -20.40 8.28
CA LEU A 529 8.38 -18.96 8.14
C LEU A 529 7.78 -18.51 6.80
N VAL A 530 7.18 -17.33 6.79
CA VAL A 530 6.73 -16.62 5.59
C VAL A 530 7.63 -15.41 5.37
N HIS A 531 7.92 -15.08 4.12
CA HIS A 531 8.57 -13.82 3.78
C HIS A 531 7.50 -12.75 3.58
N LEU A 532 7.68 -11.60 4.23
CA LEU A 532 6.84 -10.43 4.04
C LEU A 532 7.63 -9.39 3.23
N PRO A 533 7.10 -8.93 2.09
CA PRO A 533 7.75 -7.89 1.30
C PRO A 533 7.68 -6.52 2.01
N ASP A 534 8.53 -5.60 1.56
CA ASP A 534 8.54 -4.21 2.05
C ASP A 534 7.42 -3.32 1.51
N THR A 535 6.63 -3.83 0.55
CA THR A 535 5.58 -3.15 -0.19
C THR A 535 4.44 -4.12 -0.53
N GLY A 536 3.22 -3.62 -0.78
CA GLY A 536 2.07 -4.45 -1.19
C GLY A 536 1.57 -5.45 -0.14
N SER A 537 1.76 -5.16 1.14
CA SER A 537 1.34 -5.99 2.27
C SER A 537 1.02 -5.14 3.52
N GLN A 538 -0.27 -4.92 3.80
CA GLN A 538 -0.74 -3.98 4.82
C GLN A 538 -1.86 -4.52 5.71
N THR A 539 -2.53 -5.61 5.33
CA THR A 539 -3.57 -6.21 6.18
C THR A 539 -3.06 -6.61 7.58
N GLN A 540 -3.93 -6.44 8.57
CA GLN A 540 -3.62 -6.78 9.96
C GLN A 540 -4.00 -8.22 10.30
N ASP A 541 -4.85 -8.85 9.48
CA ASP A 541 -5.44 -10.16 9.75
C ASP A 541 -5.24 -11.19 8.63
N ALA A 542 -4.02 -11.26 8.06
CA ALA A 542 -3.70 -12.28 7.06
C ALA A 542 -3.81 -13.70 7.65
N VAL A 543 -4.70 -14.54 7.09
CA VAL A 543 -4.96 -15.89 7.58
C VAL A 543 -4.11 -16.93 6.84
N TYR A 544 -2.95 -17.26 7.39
CA TYR A 544 -2.10 -18.34 6.90
C TYR A 544 -2.57 -19.69 7.43
N THR A 545 -2.71 -20.68 6.55
CA THR A 545 -3.00 -22.07 6.94
C THR A 545 -1.78 -22.97 6.71
N VAL A 546 -1.26 -23.58 7.77
CA VAL A 546 -0.18 -24.56 7.71
C VAL A 546 -0.74 -25.97 7.56
N HIS A 547 -0.28 -26.69 6.54
CA HIS A 547 -0.69 -28.06 6.22
C HIS A 547 0.47 -29.02 6.56
N PRO A 548 0.42 -29.76 7.70
CA PRO A 548 1.53 -30.62 8.15
C PRO A 548 1.53 -32.02 7.51
N GLY A 549 0.62 -32.31 6.57
CA GLY A 549 0.47 -33.62 5.94
C GLY A 549 -0.60 -34.45 6.62
N ALA A 550 -0.22 -35.51 7.35
CA ALA A 550 -1.20 -36.38 8.02
C ALA A 550 -1.93 -35.73 9.21
N GLY A 551 -1.39 -34.63 9.76
CA GLY A 551 -1.99 -33.87 10.85
C GLY A 551 -3.07 -32.89 10.38
N ALA A 552 -3.83 -32.34 11.33
CA ALA A 552 -4.81 -31.29 11.03
C ALA A 552 -4.10 -30.01 10.59
N ALA A 553 -4.68 -29.32 9.60
CA ALA A 553 -4.25 -27.98 9.22
C ALA A 553 -4.48 -26.99 10.37
N GLN A 554 -3.62 -25.98 10.46
CA GLN A 554 -3.65 -24.99 11.54
C GLN A 554 -3.53 -23.58 10.99
N ASN A 555 -4.42 -22.70 11.45
CA ASN A 555 -4.39 -21.29 11.06
C ASN A 555 -3.47 -20.47 11.96
N ARG A 556 -2.88 -19.44 11.38
CA ARG A 556 -2.12 -18.37 12.04
C ARG A 556 -2.53 -17.05 11.42
N ILE A 557 -2.96 -16.12 12.26
CA ILE A 557 -3.39 -14.79 11.83
C ILE A 557 -2.28 -13.83 12.18
N LEU A 558 -1.81 -13.11 11.18
CA LEU A 558 -0.61 -12.30 11.26
C LEU A 558 -0.91 -10.89 10.74
N ASN A 559 -0.49 -9.89 11.50
CA ASN A 559 -0.33 -8.54 11.00
C ASN A 559 0.90 -8.51 10.08
N VAL A 560 0.66 -8.30 8.78
CA VAL A 560 1.70 -8.36 7.75
C VAL A 560 2.23 -6.98 7.35
N HIS A 561 1.80 -5.91 8.02
CA HIS A 561 2.21 -4.54 7.75
C HIS A 561 3.61 -4.23 8.33
N LYS A 562 4.65 -4.90 7.80
CA LYS A 562 6.03 -4.76 8.32
C LYS A 562 6.85 -3.64 7.65
N GLU A 563 6.52 -3.28 6.41
CA GLU A 563 7.28 -2.36 5.55
C GLU A 563 8.79 -2.70 5.45
N ALA A 564 9.12 -3.99 5.55
CA ALA A 564 10.48 -4.49 5.43
C ALA A 564 10.49 -5.93 4.93
N ASN A 565 11.38 -6.20 3.96
CA ASN A 565 11.70 -7.56 3.51
C ASN A 565 12.19 -8.40 4.70
N SER A 566 11.36 -9.32 5.18
CA SER A 566 11.64 -10.04 6.42
C SER A 566 11.00 -11.42 6.50
N TRP A 567 11.74 -12.37 7.10
CA TRP A 567 11.21 -13.69 7.45
C TRP A 567 10.49 -13.65 8.80
N VAL A 568 9.21 -14.02 8.81
CA VAL A 568 8.36 -14.07 10.01
C VAL A 568 7.93 -15.50 10.29
N SER A 569 8.07 -15.95 11.54
CA SER A 569 7.65 -17.30 11.96
C SER A 569 6.13 -17.38 12.07
N LEU A 570 5.52 -18.40 11.48
CA LEU A 570 4.15 -18.85 11.77
C LEU A 570 4.12 -19.81 12.99
N GLY A 571 5.30 -20.22 13.46
CA GLY A 571 5.49 -21.12 14.59
C GLY A 571 6.06 -22.47 14.17
N VAL A 572 6.03 -23.41 15.11
CA VAL A 572 6.60 -24.76 14.95
C VAL A 572 5.51 -25.84 14.97
N PHE A 573 5.56 -26.76 14.01
CA PHE A 573 4.53 -27.76 13.77
C PHE A 573 5.13 -29.16 13.59
N ASP A 574 4.38 -30.20 13.94
CA ASP A 574 4.77 -31.60 13.74
C ASP A 574 4.35 -32.07 12.34
N PHE A 575 5.30 -32.12 11.41
CA PHE A 575 5.03 -32.57 10.04
C PHE A 575 5.06 -34.10 9.99
N SER A 576 4.04 -34.71 9.39
CA SER A 576 3.94 -36.16 9.29
C SER A 576 3.66 -36.58 7.85
N PRO A 577 4.40 -37.56 7.29
CA PRO A 577 4.21 -38.00 5.91
C PRO A 577 2.80 -38.53 5.66
N SER A 578 2.21 -38.16 4.52
CA SER A 578 0.93 -38.69 4.06
C SER A 578 0.97 -39.02 2.58
N SER A 579 0.23 -40.07 2.17
CA SER A 579 0.02 -40.37 0.75
C SER A 579 -1.19 -39.67 0.15
N SER A 580 -2.03 -39.03 0.98
CA SER A 580 -3.30 -38.41 0.57
C SER A 580 -3.40 -36.92 0.88
N ALA A 581 -2.44 -36.36 1.62
CA ALA A 581 -2.41 -34.94 1.98
C ALA A 581 -1.04 -34.35 1.64
N TYR A 582 -1.01 -33.10 1.18
CA TYR A 582 0.23 -32.39 0.90
C TYR A 582 0.77 -31.73 2.17
N GLN A 583 2.03 -31.30 2.11
CA GLN A 583 2.65 -30.47 3.12
C GLN A 583 2.94 -29.09 2.53
N GLY A 584 2.60 -28.02 3.24
CA GLY A 584 2.66 -26.69 2.66
C GLY A 584 2.00 -25.60 3.50
N VAL A 585 1.85 -24.43 2.89
CA VAL A 585 1.12 -23.28 3.45
C VAL A 585 0.17 -22.74 2.38
N SER A 586 -1.01 -22.28 2.78
CA SER A 586 -1.92 -21.53 1.91
C SER A 586 -2.30 -20.19 2.53
N LEU A 587 -2.53 -19.20 1.66
CA LEU A 587 -2.99 -17.86 2.02
C LEU A 587 -4.06 -17.44 1.00
N SER A 588 -5.16 -16.87 1.47
CA SER A 588 -6.22 -16.29 0.63
C SER A 588 -6.33 -14.80 0.85
N ASN A 589 -6.83 -14.07 -0.14
CA ASN A 589 -7.19 -12.66 0.05
C ASN A 589 -8.43 -12.44 0.91
N PHE A 590 -9.13 -13.50 1.36
CA PHE A 590 -10.17 -13.35 2.37
C PHE A 590 -9.55 -13.12 3.75
N THR A 591 -9.86 -11.97 4.35
CA THR A 591 -9.40 -11.62 5.70
C THR A 591 -10.55 -11.07 6.56
N PRO A 592 -10.49 -11.21 7.90
CA PRO A 592 -11.45 -10.58 8.81
C PRO A 592 -11.62 -9.06 8.64
N ASP A 593 -10.53 -8.36 8.31
CA ASP A 593 -10.45 -6.92 8.07
C ASP A 593 -10.71 -6.50 6.61
N GLY A 594 -10.99 -7.45 5.70
CA GLY A 594 -10.97 -7.19 4.27
C GLY A 594 -12.10 -6.29 3.77
N THR A 595 -11.77 -5.09 3.31
CA THR A 595 -12.72 -4.12 2.72
C THR A 595 -12.42 -3.76 1.27
N ALA A 596 -11.48 -4.47 0.62
CA ALA A 596 -10.89 -4.17 -0.68
C ALA A 596 -10.02 -2.90 -0.73
N ASP A 597 -9.61 -2.38 0.43
CA ASP A 597 -8.74 -1.20 0.54
C ASP A 597 -7.27 -1.54 0.85
N GLU A 598 -7.02 -2.61 1.62
CA GLU A 598 -5.67 -3.00 2.06
C GLU A 598 -5.13 -4.18 1.25
N ASP A 599 -3.81 -4.20 1.00
CA ASP A 599 -3.19 -5.29 0.24
C ASP A 599 -2.74 -6.48 1.10
N ILE A 600 -2.65 -7.62 0.42
CA ILE A 600 -2.12 -8.88 0.93
C ILE A 600 -1.19 -9.51 -0.12
N ALA A 601 -0.02 -9.97 0.33
CA ALA A 601 1.03 -10.48 -0.55
C ALA A 601 1.25 -12.00 -0.46
N TRP A 602 1.64 -12.60 -1.59
CA TRP A 602 2.23 -13.94 -1.69
C TRP A 602 3.65 -13.83 -2.21
N ASP A 603 4.62 -14.00 -1.30
CA ASP A 603 6.04 -14.09 -1.62
C ASP A 603 6.53 -15.53 -1.37
N SER A 604 7.20 -15.80 -0.24
CA SER A 604 7.92 -17.06 -0.06
C SER A 604 7.66 -17.74 1.27
N VAL A 605 7.82 -19.06 1.29
CA VAL A 605 7.70 -19.87 2.52
C VAL A 605 8.96 -20.70 2.74
N ALA A 606 9.50 -20.62 3.95
CA ALA A 606 10.64 -21.40 4.42
C ALA A 606 10.20 -22.44 5.46
N PHE A 607 10.53 -23.70 5.20
CA PHE A 607 10.32 -24.83 6.11
C PHE A 607 11.66 -25.23 6.70
N GLN A 608 11.87 -24.98 7.97
CA GLN A 608 13.12 -25.25 8.68
C GLN A 608 12.95 -26.47 9.60
N PRO A 609 13.41 -27.67 9.21
CA PRO A 609 13.34 -28.85 10.05
C PRO A 609 14.16 -28.66 11.33
N LEU A 610 13.59 -29.03 12.47
CA LEU A 610 14.21 -28.93 13.78
C LEU A 610 14.65 -30.32 14.27
N PRO A 611 15.68 -30.39 15.14
CA PRO A 611 16.15 -31.66 15.68
C PRO A 611 15.15 -32.32 16.65
N ALA A 612 14.23 -31.54 17.23
CA ALA A 612 13.19 -31.99 18.16
C ALA A 612 12.10 -30.91 18.30
N LYS A 613 11.00 -31.23 18.98
CA LYS A 613 10.04 -30.23 19.47
C LYS A 613 10.78 -29.16 20.28
N PRO A 614 10.53 -27.86 20.05
CA PRO A 614 11.03 -26.81 20.93
C PRO A 614 10.66 -27.13 22.38
N LYS A 615 11.63 -26.96 23.28
CA LYS A 615 11.41 -27.13 24.71
C LYS A 615 10.46 -26.06 25.22
N ASP A 616 10.63 -24.84 24.70
CA ASP A 616 9.91 -23.66 25.11
C ASP A 616 9.07 -23.15 23.93
N ILE A 617 7.74 -23.18 24.06
CA ILE A 617 6.79 -22.59 23.12
C ILE A 617 6.00 -21.54 23.91
N VAL A 618 6.37 -20.29 23.72
CA VAL A 618 5.97 -19.16 24.57
C VAL A 618 5.04 -18.24 23.79
N VAL A 619 3.86 -17.97 24.35
CA VAL A 619 2.94 -16.97 23.80
C VAL A 619 2.82 -15.83 24.81
N GLN A 620 3.16 -14.62 24.37
CA GLN A 620 2.94 -13.40 25.12
C GLN A 620 1.58 -12.81 24.73
N MET A 621 0.78 -12.51 25.75
CA MET A 621 -0.57 -11.98 25.63
C MET A 621 -0.75 -10.82 26.60
N GLY A 622 -1.83 -10.07 26.46
CA GLY A 622 -2.23 -9.07 27.43
C GLY A 622 -2.33 -7.66 26.87
N ASP A 623 -2.28 -6.70 27.78
CA ASP A 623 -2.44 -5.28 27.50
C ASP A 623 -1.11 -4.56 27.21
N SER A 624 -1.12 -3.23 27.34
CA SER A 624 0.00 -2.32 27.11
C SER A 624 1.25 -2.62 27.97
N TYR A 625 1.07 -3.14 29.19
CA TYR A 625 2.20 -3.53 30.02
C TYR A 625 2.89 -4.78 29.45
N SER A 626 2.15 -5.64 28.75
CA SER A 626 2.71 -6.77 28.00
C SER A 626 3.28 -6.34 26.66
N SER A 627 2.55 -5.58 25.83
CA SER A 627 3.06 -5.14 24.52
C SER A 627 4.37 -4.36 24.64
N GLY A 628 4.56 -3.65 25.75
CA GLY A 628 5.76 -2.87 26.03
C GLY A 628 5.61 -1.40 25.66
N THR A 629 4.39 -0.88 25.64
CA THR A 629 4.09 0.55 25.54
C THR A 629 4.95 1.33 26.54
N GLY A 630 5.59 2.41 26.08
CA GLY A 630 6.51 3.24 26.84
C GLY A 630 7.97 2.79 26.85
N ALA A 631 8.31 1.66 26.21
CA ALA A 631 9.69 1.17 26.11
C ALA A 631 10.36 1.44 24.75
N GLY A 632 9.67 2.11 23.82
CA GLY A 632 10.12 2.42 22.46
C GLY A 632 10.41 1.18 21.60
N SER A 633 11.01 1.37 20.43
CA SER A 633 11.36 0.26 19.50
C SER A 633 10.17 -0.64 19.15
N TYR A 634 9.05 -0.01 18.77
CA TYR A 634 7.84 -0.72 18.37
C TYR A 634 7.99 -1.36 16.99
N ASP A 635 7.35 -2.52 16.83
CA ASP A 635 7.13 -3.12 15.52
C ASP A 635 6.26 -2.19 14.69
N TYR A 636 6.75 -1.83 13.49
CA TYR A 636 6.14 -0.80 12.63
C TYR A 636 4.62 -0.97 12.49
N GLY A 637 4.14 -2.12 11.99
CA GLY A 637 2.71 -2.43 11.80
C GLY A 637 1.83 -2.43 13.04
N THR A 638 2.43 -2.26 14.22
CA THR A 638 1.72 -2.18 15.51
C THR A 638 1.74 -0.77 16.11
N ALA A 639 2.43 0.13 15.43
CA ALA A 639 2.55 1.54 15.72
C ALA A 639 2.32 2.32 14.41
N THR A 640 1.23 2.00 13.70
CA THR A 640 0.80 2.68 12.47
C THR A 640 -0.50 3.42 12.70
N GLY A 641 -0.67 4.54 12.01
CA GLY A 641 -1.94 5.25 11.97
C GLY A 641 -1.75 6.73 11.62
N PRO A 642 -2.73 7.34 10.96
CA PRO A 642 -2.61 8.73 10.56
C PRO A 642 -2.67 9.64 11.78
N TYR A 643 -1.73 10.57 11.89
CA TYR A 643 -1.93 11.71 12.79
C TYR A 643 -3.11 12.58 12.34
N ALA A 644 -3.71 13.27 13.31
CA ALA A 644 -4.94 14.05 13.20
C ALA A 644 -4.79 15.47 12.67
N SER A 645 -5.85 15.97 12.02
CA SER A 645 -6.12 17.42 11.89
C SER A 645 -7.60 17.82 12.04
N ILE A 646 -8.52 16.89 12.27
CA ILE A 646 -9.96 17.20 12.28
C ILE A 646 -10.57 16.93 13.65
N ALA A 647 -11.13 17.96 14.27
CA ALA A 647 -11.84 17.90 15.55
C ALA A 647 -13.12 17.02 15.54
N THR A 648 -13.41 16.33 14.43
CA THR A 648 -14.62 15.55 14.18
C THR A 648 -14.35 14.05 13.97
N GLN A 649 -13.10 13.60 13.95
CA GLN A 649 -12.80 12.18 13.68
C GLN A 649 -12.95 11.37 14.97
N SER A 650 -13.94 10.46 15.00
CA SER A 650 -14.28 9.63 16.17
C SER A 650 -13.51 8.31 16.25
N SER A 651 -12.79 7.93 15.18
CA SER A 651 -11.83 6.81 15.13
C SER A 651 -10.86 7.06 13.95
N PRO A 652 -9.54 6.79 14.08
CA PRO A 652 -8.53 7.06 13.04
C PRO A 652 -8.66 6.29 11.71
N GLY A 653 -9.72 5.51 11.52
CA GLY A 653 -9.92 4.68 10.32
C GLY A 653 -9.38 3.26 10.51
N HIS A 654 -9.54 2.41 9.50
CA HIS A 654 -9.14 1.00 9.52
C HIS A 654 -7.61 0.79 9.55
N ASN A 655 -6.82 1.83 9.20
CA ASN A 655 -5.35 1.75 9.07
C ASN A 655 -4.59 2.14 10.32
N TRP A 656 -5.28 2.30 11.45
CA TRP A 656 -4.66 2.58 12.73
C TRP A 656 -4.47 1.30 13.50
N ASN A 657 -3.21 0.99 13.80
CA ASN A 657 -2.81 -0.03 14.75
C ASN A 657 -1.92 0.58 15.82
N ALA A 658 -2.42 0.63 17.05
CA ALA A 658 -1.68 1.09 18.22
C ALA A 658 -1.46 -0.03 19.24
N CYS A 659 -1.25 -1.27 18.81
CA CYS A 659 -0.91 -2.36 19.73
C CYS A 659 0.45 -2.15 20.41
N LEU A 660 1.35 -1.37 19.82
CA LEU A 660 2.64 -0.94 20.35
C LEU A 660 3.48 -2.12 20.88
N ARG A 661 3.67 -3.16 20.06
CA ARG A 661 4.49 -4.31 20.42
C ARG A 661 5.95 -3.95 20.30
N SER A 662 6.64 -3.92 21.44
CA SER A 662 8.02 -3.47 21.56
C SER A 662 9.03 -4.62 21.56
N ALA A 663 10.14 -4.44 20.85
CA ALA A 663 11.33 -5.28 20.98
C ALA A 663 11.89 -5.29 22.43
N ASN A 664 11.56 -4.26 23.22
CA ASN A 664 11.94 -4.08 24.62
C ASN A 664 10.88 -4.59 25.63
N SER A 665 9.82 -5.27 25.16
CA SER A 665 8.83 -5.89 26.06
C SER A 665 9.48 -6.84 27.07
N TRP A 666 8.90 -6.93 28.26
CA TRP A 666 9.50 -7.68 29.36
C TRP A 666 9.61 -9.18 29.09
N ALA A 667 8.67 -9.75 28.33
CA ALA A 667 8.73 -11.16 27.94
C ALA A 667 9.94 -11.42 27.05
N ARG A 668 10.24 -10.51 26.10
CA ARG A 668 11.43 -10.61 25.24
C ARG A 668 12.73 -10.40 26.02
N LYS A 669 12.74 -9.56 27.05
CA LYS A 669 13.92 -9.31 27.90
C LYS A 669 14.24 -10.41 28.90
N ALA A 670 13.27 -11.23 29.26
CA ALA A 670 13.47 -12.29 30.25
C ALA A 670 14.28 -13.46 29.69
N ASP A 671 15.09 -14.08 30.56
CA ASP A 671 15.72 -15.38 30.30
C ASP A 671 14.82 -16.52 30.77
N LEU A 672 14.71 -17.57 29.96
CA LEU A 672 14.03 -18.80 30.35
C LEU A 672 14.90 -19.62 31.34
N PRO A 673 14.29 -20.40 32.26
CA PRO A 673 15.02 -21.25 33.19
C PRO A 673 16.04 -22.19 32.49
N GLY A 674 17.29 -22.09 32.95
CA GLY A 674 18.42 -22.85 32.40
C GLY A 674 19.11 -22.20 31.20
N THR A 675 18.75 -20.96 30.85
CA THR A 675 19.38 -20.17 29.79
C THR A 675 20.00 -18.89 30.34
N SER A 676 20.87 -18.25 29.56
CA SER A 676 21.53 -16.97 29.90
C SER A 676 21.42 -15.96 28.76
N THR A 677 20.45 -16.16 27.89
CA THR A 677 20.20 -15.34 26.71
C THR A 677 18.70 -15.12 26.65
N SER A 678 18.29 -13.88 26.45
CA SER A 678 16.90 -13.48 26.54
C SER A 678 16.05 -14.18 25.48
N ILE A 679 14.75 -14.33 25.77
CA ILE A 679 13.75 -14.89 24.85
C ILE A 679 13.82 -14.16 23.50
N GLY A 680 13.86 -12.83 23.50
CA GLY A 680 13.92 -12.01 22.29
C GLY A 680 15.16 -12.30 21.44
N SER A 681 16.34 -12.30 22.06
CA SER A 681 17.60 -12.58 21.34
C SER A 681 17.61 -13.99 20.73
N ARG A 682 16.99 -14.96 21.41
CA ARG A 682 16.87 -16.34 20.93
C ARG A 682 15.84 -16.48 19.81
N ALA A 683 14.72 -15.76 19.91
CA ALA A 683 13.70 -15.71 18.87
C ALA A 683 14.26 -15.10 17.58
N ASP A 684 14.98 -13.97 17.68
CA ASP A 684 15.61 -13.29 16.54
C ASP A 684 16.71 -14.15 15.89
N ALA A 685 17.37 -15.00 16.68
CA ALA A 685 18.35 -15.96 16.19
C ALA A 685 17.74 -17.30 15.70
N LEU A 686 16.41 -17.43 15.67
CA LEU A 686 15.69 -18.65 15.32
C LEU A 686 16.17 -19.89 16.10
N ASP A 687 16.41 -19.75 17.41
CA ASP A 687 16.89 -20.83 18.28
C ASP A 687 16.01 -22.09 18.13
N THR A 688 16.62 -23.22 17.78
CA THR A 688 15.93 -24.49 17.53
C THR A 688 15.13 -25.05 18.71
N SER A 689 15.37 -24.56 19.94
CA SER A 689 14.65 -25.01 21.14
C SER A 689 13.57 -24.04 21.63
N LEU A 690 13.32 -22.93 20.91
CA LEU A 690 12.36 -21.88 21.26
C LEU A 690 11.39 -21.60 20.10
N ASP A 691 10.13 -21.40 20.43
CA ASP A 691 9.14 -20.73 19.58
C ASP A 691 8.50 -19.61 20.42
N PHE A 692 8.47 -18.38 19.90
CA PHE A 692 7.97 -17.22 20.63
C PHE A 692 7.09 -16.36 19.73
N HIS A 693 5.90 -16.02 20.23
CA HIS A 693 4.95 -15.14 19.55
C HIS A 693 4.33 -14.17 20.55
N SER A 694 4.05 -12.94 20.11
CA SER A 694 3.36 -11.94 20.91
C SER A 694 2.10 -11.48 20.19
N VAL A 695 0.97 -11.59 20.89
CA VAL A 695 -0.34 -11.08 20.49
C VAL A 695 -0.86 -10.04 21.49
N ALA A 696 0.03 -9.54 22.36
CA ALA A 696 -0.31 -8.46 23.27
C ALA A 696 -0.62 -7.17 22.49
N CYS A 697 -1.53 -6.37 23.03
CA CYS A 697 -1.97 -5.13 22.38
C CYS A 697 -2.23 -4.03 23.41
N SER A 698 -1.69 -2.84 23.17
CA SER A 698 -1.89 -1.68 24.04
C SER A 698 -3.38 -1.34 24.18
N GLY A 699 -3.85 -1.07 25.39
CA GLY A 699 -5.27 -0.78 25.61
C GLY A 699 -6.20 -1.99 25.58
N ALA A 700 -5.70 -3.23 25.42
CA ALA A 700 -6.54 -4.42 25.44
C ALA A 700 -7.27 -4.61 26.77
N PHE A 701 -8.58 -4.80 26.69
CA PHE A 701 -9.45 -5.30 27.75
C PHE A 701 -9.46 -6.83 27.74
N SER A 702 -10.00 -7.43 28.79
CA SER A 702 -10.23 -8.89 28.83
C SER A 702 -11.04 -9.42 27.64
N TYR A 703 -11.97 -8.62 27.11
CA TYR A 703 -12.75 -9.00 25.92
C TYR A 703 -11.98 -8.87 24.61
N ASP A 704 -10.88 -8.11 24.58
CA ASP A 704 -9.99 -8.05 23.43
C ASP A 704 -9.09 -9.28 23.37
N ALA A 705 -8.77 -9.85 24.54
CA ALA A 705 -8.16 -11.16 24.63
C ALA A 705 -9.15 -12.28 24.25
N ASP A 706 -10.37 -12.25 24.80
CA ASP A 706 -11.43 -13.23 24.55
C ASP A 706 -12.80 -12.56 24.34
N THR A 707 -13.30 -12.58 23.11
CA THR A 707 -14.58 -11.97 22.73
C THR A 707 -15.78 -12.55 23.48
N SER A 708 -15.67 -13.74 24.08
CA SER A 708 -16.72 -14.33 24.92
C SER A 708 -17.01 -13.51 26.19
N LEU A 709 -16.06 -12.66 26.60
CA LEU A 709 -16.14 -11.79 27.77
C LEU A 709 -16.74 -10.41 27.45
N ASP A 710 -17.08 -10.14 26.18
CA ASP A 710 -17.79 -8.93 25.80
C ASP A 710 -19.28 -9.03 26.15
N THR A 711 -19.63 -8.52 27.33
CA THR A 711 -21.02 -8.52 27.78
C THR A 711 -21.85 -7.35 27.26
N ASN A 712 -21.23 -6.37 26.58
CA ASN A 712 -21.88 -5.10 26.21
C ASN A 712 -21.76 -4.74 24.72
N GLY A 713 -21.06 -5.55 23.91
CA GLY A 713 -20.78 -5.22 22.51
C GLY A 713 -19.72 -4.10 22.39
N ASN A 714 -18.81 -4.01 23.36
CA ASN A 714 -17.79 -2.99 23.44
C ASN A 714 -16.48 -3.38 22.72
N GLY A 715 -16.30 -4.66 22.40
CA GLY A 715 -15.11 -5.19 21.72
C GLY A 715 -15.38 -5.48 20.23
N GLY A 716 -14.30 -5.59 19.47
CA GLY A 716 -14.33 -5.99 18.06
C GLY A 716 -13.23 -5.33 17.23
N PRO A 717 -12.95 -5.82 16.01
CA PRO A 717 -11.93 -5.24 15.15
C PRO A 717 -12.16 -3.73 14.97
N GLY A 718 -11.08 -2.95 15.10
CA GLY A 718 -11.11 -1.49 15.04
C GLY A 718 -11.51 -0.78 16.35
N THR A 719 -11.84 -1.48 17.44
CA THR A 719 -12.01 -0.88 18.77
C THR A 719 -10.68 -0.69 19.49
N LEU A 720 -10.66 0.23 20.47
CA LEU A 720 -9.52 0.40 21.38
C LEU A 720 -9.14 -0.96 21.98
N GLY A 721 -7.87 -1.35 21.88
CA GLY A 721 -7.36 -2.62 22.43
C GLY A 721 -7.31 -3.80 21.46
N GLN A 722 -7.91 -3.68 20.28
CA GLN A 722 -7.74 -4.58 19.13
C GLN A 722 -7.14 -3.86 17.92
N TYR A 723 -7.53 -2.59 17.67
CA TYR A 723 -7.07 -1.75 16.56
C TYR A 723 -7.08 -2.39 15.17
N GLY A 724 -8.02 -3.30 14.94
CA GLY A 724 -8.17 -3.98 13.65
C GLY A 724 -7.67 -5.40 13.67
N GLU A 725 -6.93 -5.82 14.71
CA GLU A 725 -6.52 -7.21 14.89
C GLU A 725 -7.65 -8.07 15.48
N VAL A 726 -7.68 -9.36 15.11
CA VAL A 726 -8.51 -10.37 15.78
C VAL A 726 -8.22 -10.49 17.28
N SER A 727 -9.13 -11.14 18.02
CA SER A 727 -8.92 -11.44 19.44
C SER A 727 -7.63 -12.24 19.67
N GLN A 728 -6.96 -11.99 20.79
CA GLN A 728 -5.68 -12.64 21.09
C GLN A 728 -5.81 -14.17 21.15
N LEU A 729 -6.96 -14.68 21.62
CA LEU A 729 -7.26 -16.11 21.65
C LEU A 729 -7.47 -16.69 20.24
N ASP A 730 -7.97 -15.91 19.28
CA ASP A 730 -8.31 -16.36 17.93
C ASP A 730 -7.19 -16.19 16.91
N SER A 731 -6.10 -15.50 17.27
CA SER A 731 -4.86 -15.38 16.48
C SER A 731 -4.24 -16.71 16.00
N GLY A 732 -4.59 -17.83 16.65
CA GLY A 732 -4.10 -19.17 16.32
C GLY A 732 -2.76 -19.55 16.95
N PHE A 733 -2.13 -18.68 17.75
CA PHE A 733 -0.83 -18.98 18.38
C PHE A 733 -0.93 -19.83 19.66
N LEU A 734 -2.06 -19.79 20.37
CA LEU A 734 -2.33 -20.71 21.48
C LEU A 734 -2.79 -22.07 20.96
N ASN A 735 -2.10 -23.13 21.34
CA ASN A 735 -2.49 -24.49 21.02
C ASN A 735 -1.97 -25.49 22.07
N SER A 736 -2.23 -26.78 21.85
CA SER A 736 -1.78 -27.86 22.75
C SER A 736 -0.27 -27.98 22.90
N ASP A 737 0.52 -27.40 22.00
CA ASP A 737 1.97 -27.45 22.07
C ASP A 737 2.59 -26.31 22.89
N THR A 738 1.86 -25.20 23.09
CA THR A 738 2.26 -24.09 23.96
C THR A 738 2.66 -24.58 25.35
N THR A 739 3.82 -24.14 25.84
CA THR A 739 4.38 -24.53 27.15
C THR A 739 4.28 -23.41 28.19
N LEU A 740 4.24 -22.15 27.76
CA LEU A 740 4.21 -20.99 28.64
C LEU A 740 3.35 -19.87 28.04
N VAL A 741 2.47 -19.30 28.86
CA VAL A 741 1.74 -18.07 28.55
C VAL A 741 2.19 -16.97 29.50
N ALA A 742 2.60 -15.83 28.94
CA ALA A 742 3.04 -14.64 29.66
C ALA A 742 1.94 -13.56 29.52
N LEU A 743 1.35 -13.10 30.63
CA LEU A 743 0.12 -12.31 30.61
C LEU A 743 0.11 -11.16 31.62
N THR A 744 -0.32 -9.97 31.20
CA THR A 744 -0.89 -8.89 32.04
C THR A 744 -2.27 -8.53 31.50
N ILE A 745 -3.29 -8.42 32.34
CA ILE A 745 -4.64 -8.03 31.88
C ILE A 745 -5.49 -7.54 33.04
N GLY A 746 -6.42 -6.63 32.76
CA GLY A 746 -7.45 -6.18 33.70
C GLY A 746 -7.34 -4.71 34.12
N GLY A 747 -6.19 -4.06 33.91
CA GLY A 747 -6.03 -2.63 34.18
C GLY A 747 -7.00 -1.75 33.37
N ASN A 748 -7.21 -2.09 32.09
CA ASN A 748 -8.17 -1.40 31.23
C ASN A 748 -9.62 -1.68 31.64
N ASP A 749 -9.97 -2.94 31.98
CA ASP A 749 -11.29 -3.29 32.50
C ASP A 749 -11.65 -2.54 33.80
N ALA A 750 -10.65 -2.15 34.58
CA ALA A 750 -10.80 -1.37 35.80
C ALA A 750 -10.90 0.15 35.56
N ASP A 751 -10.79 0.61 34.31
CA ASP A 751 -10.67 2.03 33.95
C ASP A 751 -9.52 2.72 34.71
N PHE A 752 -8.38 2.02 34.83
CA PHE A 752 -7.25 2.57 35.60
C PHE A 752 -6.60 3.75 34.87
N GLY A 753 -6.53 3.73 33.54
CA GLY A 753 -6.09 4.87 32.74
C GLY A 753 -6.95 6.12 32.95
N GLY A 754 -8.28 5.97 32.97
CA GLY A 754 -9.21 7.07 33.31
C GLY A 754 -9.05 7.55 34.75
N THR A 755 -8.80 6.62 35.70
CA THR A 755 -8.54 6.94 37.10
C THR A 755 -7.26 7.77 37.28
N VAL A 756 -6.17 7.38 36.62
CA VAL A 756 -4.89 8.12 36.59
C VAL A 756 -5.09 9.49 35.95
N GLY A 757 -5.79 9.56 34.82
CA GLY A 757 -6.13 10.82 34.14
C GLY A 757 -6.91 11.79 35.04
N ALA A 758 -7.95 11.31 35.73
CA ALA A 758 -8.74 12.12 36.66
C ALA A 758 -7.91 12.62 37.86
N CYS A 759 -7.04 11.77 38.43
CA CYS A 759 -6.12 12.15 39.49
C CYS A 759 -5.08 13.20 39.06
N GLY A 760 -4.65 13.18 37.80
CA GLY A 760 -3.73 14.15 37.21
C GLY A 760 -4.38 15.49 36.87
N ASP A 761 -5.69 15.52 36.63
CA ASP A 761 -6.46 16.75 36.45
C ASP A 761 -6.72 17.43 37.81
N LEU A 762 -5.93 18.46 38.11
CA LEU A 762 -6.04 19.24 39.36
C LEU A 762 -7.40 19.93 39.55
N THR A 763 -8.23 20.04 38.51
CA THR A 763 -9.57 20.62 38.59
C THR A 763 -10.65 19.58 38.92
N GLN A 764 -10.45 18.31 38.56
CA GLN A 764 -11.35 17.20 38.87
C GLN A 764 -10.97 16.48 40.17
N GLY A 765 -9.68 16.19 40.34
CA GLY A 765 -9.16 15.37 41.42
C GLY A 765 -9.51 13.87 41.27
N CYS A 766 -8.96 13.06 42.16
CA CYS A 766 -9.14 11.60 42.11
C CYS A 766 -10.62 11.18 42.32
N PRO A 767 -11.07 10.09 41.65
CA PRO A 767 -12.38 9.48 41.90
C PRO A 767 -12.56 9.01 43.34
N SER A 768 -13.81 8.71 43.73
CA SER A 768 -14.09 8.14 45.06
C SER A 768 -13.57 6.71 45.18
N ASP A 769 -13.05 6.37 46.36
CA ASP A 769 -12.51 5.03 46.67
C ASP A 769 -13.52 3.89 46.36
N SER A 770 -14.81 4.10 46.67
CA SER A 770 -15.85 3.11 46.36
C SER A 770 -16.04 2.85 44.87
N THR A 771 -15.87 3.89 44.04
CA THR A 771 -15.98 3.75 42.58
C THR A 771 -14.83 2.90 42.05
N VAL A 772 -13.61 3.22 42.46
CA VAL A 772 -12.41 2.50 42.01
C VAL A 772 -12.46 1.05 42.49
N GLN A 773 -12.77 0.79 43.76
CA GLN A 773 -12.92 -0.58 44.29
C GLN A 773 -13.98 -1.41 43.56
N GLN A 774 -15.08 -0.78 43.13
CA GLN A 774 -16.12 -1.43 42.32
C GLN A 774 -15.59 -1.83 40.95
N ASN A 775 -14.88 -0.91 40.27
CA ASN A 775 -14.27 -1.18 38.96
C ASN A 775 -13.21 -2.28 39.06
N LEU A 776 -12.34 -2.24 40.07
CA LEU A 776 -11.34 -3.28 40.33
C LEU A 776 -11.99 -4.65 40.55
N THR A 777 -13.10 -4.70 41.30
CA THR A 777 -13.85 -5.96 41.53
C THR A 777 -14.50 -6.48 40.24
N TYR A 778 -15.05 -5.58 39.43
CA TYR A 778 -15.63 -5.93 38.13
C TYR A 778 -14.56 -6.49 37.18
N ALA A 779 -13.43 -5.79 37.04
CA ALA A 779 -12.32 -6.17 36.18
C ALA A 779 -11.76 -7.55 36.55
N THR A 780 -11.40 -7.74 37.82
CA THR A 780 -10.80 -8.99 38.29
C THR A 780 -11.77 -10.16 38.30
N GLY A 781 -13.08 -9.91 38.29
CA GLY A 781 -14.11 -10.95 38.10
C GLY A 781 -14.07 -11.63 36.73
N LYS A 782 -13.46 -10.98 35.72
CA LYS A 782 -13.31 -11.53 34.36
C LYS A 782 -12.03 -12.34 34.15
N ILE A 783 -11.07 -12.24 35.05
CA ILE A 783 -9.78 -12.96 34.94
C ILE A 783 -9.96 -14.48 35.05
N PRO A 784 -10.76 -15.05 36.00
CA PRO A 784 -10.91 -16.49 36.09
C PRO A 784 -11.45 -17.20 34.84
N PRO A 785 -12.53 -16.72 34.16
CA PRO A 785 -12.97 -17.34 32.91
C PRO A 785 -11.92 -17.18 31.80
N LEU A 786 -11.32 -16.00 31.61
CA LEU A 786 -10.24 -15.81 30.63
C LEU A 786 -9.10 -16.84 30.79
N LEU A 787 -8.65 -17.06 32.04
CA LEU A 787 -7.60 -18.04 32.34
C LEU A 787 -8.04 -19.49 32.05
N GLN A 788 -9.34 -19.80 32.19
CA GLN A 788 -9.90 -21.10 31.82
C GLN A 788 -9.89 -21.28 30.30
N ASP A 789 -10.25 -20.25 29.54
CA ASP A 789 -10.30 -20.30 28.09
C ASP A 789 -8.89 -20.35 27.46
N ILE A 790 -7.93 -19.60 28.02
CA ILE A 790 -6.51 -19.76 27.69
C ILE A 790 -6.05 -21.20 27.95
N HIS A 791 -6.40 -21.78 29.11
CA HIS A 791 -6.04 -23.17 29.42
C HIS A 791 -6.74 -24.18 28.51
N ALA A 792 -7.97 -23.90 28.06
CA ALA A 792 -8.68 -24.76 27.12
C ALA A 792 -7.99 -24.79 25.74
N LYS A 793 -7.49 -23.65 25.25
CA LYS A 793 -6.71 -23.59 24.01
C LYS A 793 -5.29 -24.13 24.18
N ALA A 794 -4.66 -23.91 25.33
CA ALA A 794 -3.30 -24.32 25.65
C ALA A 794 -3.21 -25.22 26.92
N PRO A 795 -3.73 -26.47 26.86
CA PRO A 795 -3.86 -27.34 28.03
C PRO A 795 -2.53 -27.76 28.68
N ASN A 796 -1.41 -27.66 27.96
CA ASN A 796 -0.08 -28.00 28.46
C ASN A 796 0.72 -26.79 28.96
N ALA A 797 0.22 -25.57 28.74
CA ALA A 797 0.94 -24.37 29.11
C ALA A 797 0.82 -24.09 30.61
N LYS A 798 1.92 -23.61 31.21
CA LYS A 798 1.83 -22.87 32.47
C LYS A 798 1.46 -21.43 32.15
N ILE A 799 0.56 -20.85 32.93
CA ILE A 799 0.15 -19.46 32.75
C ILE A 799 0.80 -18.63 33.85
N ILE A 800 1.53 -17.58 33.48
CA ILE A 800 2.07 -16.60 34.41
C ILE A 800 1.29 -15.31 34.21
N LEU A 801 0.49 -14.95 35.22
CA LEU A 801 -0.19 -13.67 35.29
C LEU A 801 0.67 -12.72 36.14
N LEU A 802 1.22 -11.68 35.52
CA LEU A 802 1.87 -10.61 36.27
C LEU A 802 0.84 -9.53 36.60
N GLY A 803 0.88 -9.03 37.83
CA GLY A 803 0.12 -7.83 38.21
C GLY A 803 0.86 -6.54 37.83
N TYR A 804 0.33 -5.41 38.28
CA TYR A 804 0.92 -4.08 38.06
C TYR A 804 1.73 -3.60 39.28
N PRO A 805 2.83 -2.82 39.12
CA PRO A 805 3.59 -2.26 40.23
C PRO A 805 2.89 -1.03 40.84
N GLU A 806 3.29 -0.63 42.04
CA GLU A 806 3.06 0.74 42.49
C GLU A 806 3.72 1.73 41.50
N LEU A 807 3.00 2.80 41.13
CA LEU A 807 3.49 3.77 40.15
C LEU A 807 4.52 4.74 40.74
N PHE A 808 4.34 5.14 42.01
CA PHE A 808 5.10 6.24 42.62
C PHE A 808 5.98 5.76 43.78
N ASP A 809 7.17 6.36 43.95
CA ASP A 809 7.83 6.39 45.26
C ASP A 809 7.32 7.61 46.04
N THR A 810 6.39 7.35 46.96
CA THR A 810 5.78 8.39 47.80
C THR A 810 6.70 8.90 48.92
N GLY A 811 7.86 8.27 49.10
CA GLY A 811 8.91 8.69 50.03
C GLY A 811 9.92 9.68 49.43
N SER A 812 9.94 9.86 48.11
CA SER A 812 10.93 10.68 47.40
C SER A 812 10.66 12.19 47.58
N PRO A 813 11.55 12.95 48.25
CA PRO A 813 11.36 14.38 48.46
C PRO A 813 11.58 15.22 47.19
N THR A 814 12.04 14.59 46.11
CA THR A 814 12.42 15.23 44.84
C THR A 814 11.49 14.86 43.69
N CYS A 815 10.36 14.20 43.95
CA CYS A 815 9.42 13.85 42.90
C CYS A 815 8.79 15.10 42.26
N VAL A 816 9.09 15.32 40.98
CA VAL A 816 8.43 16.34 40.16
C VAL A 816 7.46 15.60 39.26
N SER A 817 6.16 15.67 39.58
CA SER A 817 5.07 15.10 38.79
C SER A 817 3.88 16.06 38.80
N VAL A 818 3.03 15.96 37.77
CA VAL A 818 1.73 16.66 37.73
C VAL A 818 0.80 16.22 38.87
N MET A 819 1.01 15.03 39.44
CA MET A 819 0.18 14.48 40.50
C MET A 819 0.55 15.01 41.90
N THR A 820 -0.46 15.32 42.71
CA THR A 820 -0.25 15.68 44.12
C THR A 820 0.22 14.48 44.95
N ALA A 821 1.01 14.68 46.00
CA ALA A 821 1.47 13.59 46.88
C ALA A 821 0.33 12.73 47.46
N GLY A 822 -0.85 13.33 47.70
CA GLY A 822 -2.03 12.58 48.13
C GLY A 822 -2.60 11.68 47.04
N ALA A 823 -2.66 12.17 45.79
CA ALA A 823 -3.08 11.38 44.63
C ALA A 823 -2.10 10.23 44.36
N GLN A 824 -0.78 10.48 44.45
CA GLN A 824 0.26 9.46 44.30
C GLN A 824 0.08 8.32 45.33
N ALA A 825 -0.09 8.67 46.61
CA ALA A 825 -0.32 7.67 47.65
C ALA A 825 -1.63 6.89 47.46
N GLN A 826 -2.70 7.57 47.02
CA GLN A 826 -3.98 6.91 46.77
C GLN A 826 -3.93 5.96 45.57
N LEU A 827 -3.22 6.31 44.50
CA LEU A 827 -3.02 5.43 43.34
C LEU A 827 -2.24 4.17 43.72
N ASN A 828 -1.19 4.28 44.55
CA ASN A 828 -0.48 3.09 45.06
C ASN A 828 -1.41 2.20 45.92
N VAL A 829 -2.30 2.78 46.75
CA VAL A 829 -3.29 2.00 47.50
C VAL A 829 -4.25 1.24 46.58
N TRP A 830 -4.68 1.83 45.47
CA TRP A 830 -5.51 1.13 44.49
C TRP A 830 -4.74 0.09 43.67
N ALA A 831 -3.45 0.31 43.40
CA ALA A 831 -2.57 -0.71 42.81
C ALA A 831 -2.42 -1.93 43.75
N ASP A 832 -2.30 -1.70 45.07
CA ASP A 832 -2.30 -2.76 46.08
C ASP A 832 -3.63 -3.55 46.11
N ASP A 833 -4.79 -2.87 46.02
CA ASP A 833 -6.09 -3.54 45.97
C ASP A 833 -6.26 -4.33 44.66
N MET A 834 -5.78 -3.81 43.51
CA MET A 834 -5.74 -4.56 42.25
C MET A 834 -4.92 -5.83 42.40
N ARG A 835 -3.68 -5.73 42.91
CA ARG A 835 -2.78 -6.87 43.17
C ARG A 835 -3.47 -7.95 43.99
N ASP A 836 -4.11 -7.57 45.10
CA ASP A 836 -4.74 -8.53 46.02
C ASP A 836 -5.94 -9.23 45.36
N LYS A 837 -6.70 -8.52 44.52
CA LYS A 837 -7.82 -9.10 43.74
C LYS A 837 -7.34 -9.99 42.59
N GLU A 838 -6.29 -9.62 41.88
CA GLU A 838 -5.69 -10.45 40.83
C GLU A 838 -5.13 -11.75 41.40
N GLN A 839 -4.45 -11.69 42.55
CA GLN A 839 -4.00 -12.87 43.29
C GLN A 839 -5.19 -13.77 43.64
N ALA A 840 -6.28 -13.21 44.15
CA ALA A 840 -7.48 -13.97 44.48
C ALA A 840 -8.14 -14.61 43.25
N ALA A 841 -8.18 -13.89 42.12
CA ALA A 841 -8.70 -14.39 40.84
C ALA A 841 -7.84 -15.54 40.29
N ALA A 842 -6.51 -15.41 40.33
CA ALA A 842 -5.59 -16.46 39.95
C ALA A 842 -5.70 -17.69 40.87
N ASP A 843 -5.85 -17.49 42.17
CA ASP A 843 -6.07 -18.58 43.13
C ASP A 843 -7.40 -19.31 42.87
N GLN A 844 -8.46 -18.58 42.48
CA GLN A 844 -9.72 -19.16 42.05
C GLN A 844 -9.55 -20.03 40.81
N ALA A 845 -8.89 -19.52 39.75
CA ALA A 845 -8.63 -20.29 38.54
C ALA A 845 -7.75 -21.52 38.83
N LYS A 846 -6.74 -21.37 39.70
CA LYS A 846 -5.88 -22.45 40.16
C LYS A 846 -6.63 -23.52 40.93
N ALA A 847 -7.56 -23.13 41.80
CA ALA A 847 -8.45 -24.05 42.49
C ALA A 847 -9.39 -24.80 41.52
N ALA A 848 -9.70 -24.21 40.37
CA ALA A 848 -10.45 -24.83 39.29
C ALA A 848 -9.58 -25.70 38.35
N GLY A 849 -8.28 -25.84 38.62
CA GLY A 849 -7.37 -26.72 37.90
C GLY A 849 -6.50 -26.03 36.85
N VAL A 850 -6.62 -24.71 36.67
CA VAL A 850 -5.77 -23.96 35.74
C VAL A 850 -4.34 -23.86 36.31
N PRO A 851 -3.28 -24.18 35.54
CA PRO A 851 -1.89 -24.11 35.99
C PRO A 851 -1.35 -22.66 35.98
N VAL A 852 -2.06 -21.75 36.65
CA VAL A 852 -1.70 -20.34 36.74
C VAL A 852 -0.83 -20.04 37.98
N THR A 853 0.13 -19.14 37.81
CA THR A 853 0.89 -18.50 38.89
C THR A 853 0.76 -17.00 38.75
N PHE A 854 0.23 -16.34 39.77
CA PHE A 854 0.25 -14.89 39.88
C PHE A 854 1.56 -14.44 40.53
N HIS A 855 2.12 -13.32 40.06
CA HIS A 855 3.25 -12.65 40.70
C HIS A 855 3.12 -11.13 40.55
N SER A 856 3.26 -10.40 41.65
CA SER A 856 3.30 -8.94 41.63
C SER A 856 4.72 -8.45 41.36
N PRO A 857 4.95 -7.55 40.39
CA PRO A 857 6.28 -7.01 40.09
C PRO A 857 6.71 -5.93 41.09
N ASP A 858 5.88 -5.58 42.07
CA ASP A 858 6.10 -4.40 42.91
C ASP A 858 7.44 -4.44 43.67
N SER A 859 7.86 -5.63 44.12
CA SER A 859 9.14 -5.79 44.81
C SER A 859 10.34 -5.51 43.91
N GLU A 860 10.25 -5.86 42.63
CA GLU A 860 11.25 -5.61 41.61
C GLU A 860 11.26 -4.14 41.16
N PHE A 861 10.13 -3.43 41.30
CA PHE A 861 10.02 -1.99 41.03
C PHE A 861 10.45 -1.10 42.19
N SER A 862 10.70 -1.65 43.39
CA SER A 862 11.22 -0.87 44.52
C SER A 862 12.55 -0.20 44.17
N GLY A 863 12.60 1.13 44.24
CA GLY A 863 13.77 1.94 43.83
C GLY A 863 13.84 2.23 42.33
N TYR A 864 12.79 1.92 41.57
CA TYR A 864 12.63 2.18 40.14
C TYR A 864 11.23 2.71 39.79
N ARG A 865 10.46 3.25 40.73
CA ARG A 865 9.14 3.85 40.46
C ARG A 865 9.33 5.23 39.83
N MET A 866 8.24 5.91 39.43
CA MET A 866 8.30 7.17 38.68
C MET A 866 9.16 8.28 39.33
N CYS A 867 9.22 8.28 40.65
CA CYS A 867 9.96 9.26 41.46
C CYS A 867 11.39 8.79 41.86
N ASP A 868 11.82 7.63 41.37
CA ASP A 868 13.16 7.06 41.59
C ASP A 868 14.13 7.43 40.45
N SER A 869 15.41 7.09 40.63
CA SER A 869 16.44 7.29 39.61
C SER A 869 17.35 6.05 39.48
N PRO A 870 17.36 5.36 38.31
CA PRO A 870 16.55 5.62 37.12
C PRO A 870 15.06 5.28 37.34
N SER A 871 14.16 6.04 36.70
CA SER A 871 12.74 5.74 36.72
C SER A 871 12.40 4.57 35.79
N GLY A 872 11.62 3.63 36.31
CA GLY A 872 11.02 2.51 35.59
C GLY A 872 9.62 2.78 35.07
N ILE A 873 9.01 3.93 35.39
CA ILE A 873 7.66 4.32 34.93
C ILE A 873 7.76 5.69 34.25
N ASN A 874 7.17 5.82 33.06
CA ASN A 874 7.03 7.09 32.38
C ASN A 874 6.11 8.02 33.19
N ASP A 875 6.45 9.30 33.30
CA ASP A 875 5.49 10.33 33.76
C ASP A 875 4.57 10.69 32.58
N LEU A 876 4.00 11.89 32.59
CA LEU A 876 3.30 12.44 31.44
C LEU A 876 4.25 12.56 30.22
N VAL A 877 4.02 11.74 29.21
CA VAL A 877 4.70 11.80 27.89
C VAL A 877 3.82 12.62 26.95
N ALA A 878 4.42 13.53 26.18
CA ALA A 878 3.68 14.30 25.18
C ALA A 878 3.55 13.49 23.88
N GLY A 879 2.32 13.27 23.42
CA GLY A 879 2.00 12.68 22.13
C GLY A 879 1.82 13.75 21.03
N PRO A 880 2.11 13.43 19.75
CA PRO A 880 2.79 12.21 19.31
C PRO A 880 4.26 12.28 19.67
N ALA A 881 4.83 11.16 20.09
CA ALA A 881 6.28 10.99 20.06
C ALA A 881 6.74 10.64 18.63
N ASP A 882 7.95 11.04 18.24
CA ASP A 882 8.53 10.74 16.92
C ASP A 882 8.61 9.21 16.66
N ASP A 883 8.73 8.41 17.71
CA ASP A 883 8.81 6.94 17.68
C ASP A 883 7.47 6.25 17.96
N ASN A 884 6.37 7.00 18.13
CA ASN A 884 5.02 6.48 18.28
C ASN A 884 4.03 7.29 17.44
N PRO A 885 3.98 7.07 16.11
CA PRO A 885 3.08 7.80 15.24
C PRO A 885 1.60 7.39 15.42
N ALA A 886 1.32 6.30 16.17
CA ALA A 886 -0.02 5.82 16.47
C ALA A 886 -0.68 6.48 17.70
N ASP A 887 -0.03 7.48 18.30
CA ASP A 887 -0.54 8.20 19.48
C ASP A 887 -1.86 8.95 19.21
N PHE A 888 -2.66 9.10 20.27
CA PHE A 888 -3.91 9.88 20.22
C PHE A 888 -3.68 11.36 19.88
N SER A 889 -4.67 11.97 19.23
CA SER A 889 -4.73 13.42 19.01
C SER A 889 -5.61 14.13 20.03
N CYS A 890 -5.25 15.38 20.36
CA CYS A 890 -6.06 16.23 21.22
C CYS A 890 -6.17 17.68 20.68
N PRO A 891 -6.99 17.91 19.62
CA PRO A 891 -7.08 19.21 18.97
C PRO A 891 -7.46 20.33 19.95
N GLY A 892 -6.64 21.38 20.03
CA GLY A 892 -6.90 22.56 20.87
C GLY A 892 -6.40 22.48 22.31
N ASN A 893 -5.75 21.38 22.72
CA ASN A 893 -5.09 21.28 24.03
C ASN A 893 -3.56 21.44 23.87
N PRO A 894 -2.89 22.28 24.68
CA PRO A 894 -1.45 22.52 24.58
C PRO A 894 -0.56 21.29 24.89
N ILE A 895 -1.08 20.25 25.55
CA ILE A 895 -0.36 18.99 25.83
C ILE A 895 -1.31 17.81 25.61
N CYS A 896 -0.96 16.89 24.71
CA CYS A 896 -1.63 15.60 24.58
C CYS A 896 -0.86 14.54 25.39
N PRO A 897 -1.47 13.91 26.42
CA PRO A 897 -0.88 12.73 27.03
C PRO A 897 -0.76 11.62 25.97
N GLY A 898 0.47 11.22 25.64
CA GLY A 898 0.73 10.07 24.78
C GLY A 898 0.40 8.76 25.50
N MET A 899 0.18 7.70 24.73
CA MET A 899 -0.16 6.35 25.21
C MET A 899 0.90 5.77 26.13
N GLU A 900 2.14 6.26 26.05
CA GLU A 900 3.27 5.86 26.88
C GLU A 900 3.18 6.35 28.34
N SER A 901 2.33 7.34 28.62
CA SER A 901 2.23 7.94 29.95
C SER A 901 1.88 6.89 31.00
N TYR A 902 2.59 6.89 32.14
CA TYR A 902 2.42 5.94 33.24
C TYR A 902 2.70 4.47 32.93
N HIS A 903 3.25 4.16 31.76
CA HIS A 903 3.68 2.81 31.39
C HIS A 903 5.17 2.58 31.71
N PRO A 904 5.65 1.32 31.75
CA PRO A 904 7.04 1.02 32.04
C PRO A 904 8.00 1.58 30.99
N THR A 905 9.09 2.18 31.44
CA THR A 905 10.20 2.56 30.56
C THR A 905 10.98 1.31 30.11
N ASP A 906 12.01 1.49 29.27
CA ASP A 906 13.01 0.44 29.01
C ASP A 906 13.65 -0.13 30.30
N THR A 907 13.82 0.70 31.33
CA THR A 907 14.24 0.27 32.66
C THR A 907 13.15 -0.52 33.37
N GLY A 908 11.89 -0.06 33.30
CA GLY A 908 10.74 -0.73 33.94
C GLY A 908 10.45 -2.11 33.36
N THR A 909 10.46 -2.25 32.04
CA THR A 909 10.32 -3.55 31.36
C THR A 909 11.43 -4.53 31.76
N SER A 910 12.63 -4.04 32.08
CA SER A 910 13.70 -4.88 32.66
C SER A 910 13.41 -5.35 34.08
N ARG A 911 12.65 -4.57 34.88
CA ARG A 911 12.17 -5.00 36.22
C ARG A 911 11.04 -6.01 36.12
N TYR A 912 10.12 -5.80 35.19
CA TYR A 912 9.11 -6.81 34.85
C TYR A 912 9.74 -8.12 34.37
N ALA A 913 10.80 -8.07 33.57
CA ALA A 913 11.50 -9.27 33.12
C ALA A 913 12.04 -10.09 34.31
N LEU A 914 12.59 -9.42 35.33
CA LEU A 914 13.02 -10.07 36.58
C LEU A 914 11.83 -10.67 37.36
N ALA A 915 10.71 -9.95 37.44
CA ALA A 915 9.49 -10.44 38.07
C ALA A 915 8.96 -11.70 37.35
N PHE A 916 8.98 -11.69 36.01
CA PHE A 916 8.60 -12.83 35.20
C PHE A 916 9.52 -14.05 35.43
N GLN A 917 10.83 -13.83 35.50
CA GLN A 917 11.81 -14.88 35.82
C GLN A 917 11.56 -15.51 37.19
N ASN A 918 11.27 -14.68 38.20
CA ASN A 918 10.93 -15.14 39.55
C ASN A 918 9.63 -15.95 39.56
N ALA A 919 8.62 -15.48 38.82
CA ALA A 919 7.34 -16.17 38.68
C ALA A 919 7.48 -17.53 37.98
N MET A 920 8.28 -17.62 36.91
CA MET A 920 8.60 -18.89 36.23
C MET A 920 9.26 -19.89 37.19
N ALA A 921 10.22 -19.42 38.00
CA ALA A 921 10.87 -20.26 39.01
C ALA A 921 9.87 -20.75 40.08
N ALA A 922 8.94 -19.89 40.53
CA ALA A 922 7.89 -20.26 41.47
C ALA A 922 6.90 -21.27 40.87
N ALA A 923 6.58 -21.14 39.58
CA ALA A 923 5.78 -22.08 38.81
C ALA A 923 6.52 -23.39 38.50
N LYS A 924 7.81 -23.50 38.85
CA LYS A 924 8.72 -24.61 38.52
C LYS A 924 8.76 -24.92 37.03
N TYR A 925 8.59 -23.90 36.20
CA TYR A 925 8.89 -23.98 34.77
C TYR A 925 10.39 -24.26 34.63
#